data_AF-A0A5D0QBI4-F1
#
_entry.id   AF-A0A5D0QBI4-F1
#
_cell.length_a   1.000
_cell.length_b   1.000
_cell.length_c   1.000
_cell.angle_alpha   90.00
_cell.angle_beta   90.00
_cell.angle_gamma   90.00
#
_symmetry.space_group_name_H-M   'P 1'
#
loop_
_entity.id
_entity.type
_entity.pdbx_description
1 polymer ?
#
loop_
_entity_poly.entity_id
_entity_poly.type
_entity_poly.pdbx_seq_one_letter_code
_entity_poly.pdbx_strand_id
1 'polypeptide(L)'
;MRLLLLPPVIALTVIATMTPAATAATRATIVVAADGSGDHTTVQDAVNAVPSGNTRPVTILIRKGTYKQQVVIPADKPHITLAGDTRDPREVVLTFDASASTPKPDGSGTYGTSGSASYVISAPDFTARDLTFENSYDEAANGNSQAVAVRTTGDRQVYDNVRFLGDQDTLYANTGSATTFARQYFHDCYVEGDVDFIFGRATAVFDRCVIKALNRGSTDNNGYVTAASTEITNPYGFLIYRSHLVSDAPARTFHLGRPWPAGGSVTARGQVLVRESWLGQQFKDAPWTDMSGLNWREARLSEYRNHGPGATVNDDRPQLTAEQARTYTPERYLAGADGWNPLRRPAPVRPEPGRETLPRGDGWAAATTGTTGGSAARPEDVHVVSTRAELLAALGSPADNTPRIVYVKGAIDADTDATGNPLTCDDYAVDGYSLPAYLAAYDPAVWGRTSVPSGPLEEARKASYAKMAAHVTVTVGSNVTLMGLGRNAALKSFGLRVSNADNVIVRNLTITDTSDCFPQWDPTDGAEGNWNASFDNMEVSGSTHVWLDHNTLNDGDNPDSGQPLYFGRPFQVHDGLLDVVRGADHVTLSWNHLSGHDKVTLIGNTDSPTRYGEEGKLKVTLHHNYFESLGQRTPRVRFGQVHVYNNYYKGGPGHGYSIGVGFGSKVYAESNAFDGIAAEKVLTVFNGTAITAKDNLVDGVVTDVVAAYDAANGTTLGTDAGWTPTLVPRVHPAKALRHLVPAGAGAGRLR
;
A
#
# COMPACT_ATOMS: atom_id res chain seq x y z
N MET A 1 -31.33 87.80 -0.05
CA MET A 1 -32.26 86.69 -0.39
C MET A 1 -31.74 85.44 0.32
N ARG A 2 -32.64 84.74 1.01
CA ARG A 2 -32.39 83.82 2.14
C ARG A 2 -31.32 82.74 1.89
N LEU A 3 -30.28 82.71 2.73
CA LEU A 3 -29.48 81.51 3.01
C LEU A 3 -30.32 80.59 3.90
N LEU A 4 -30.69 79.42 3.40
CA LEU A 4 -31.37 78.36 4.16
C LEU A 4 -30.33 77.31 4.57
N LEU A 5 -30.26 77.08 5.88
CA LEU A 5 -29.48 76.05 6.56
C LEU A 5 -29.92 74.64 6.14
N LEU A 6 -28.95 73.77 5.85
CA LEU A 6 -29.12 72.31 5.89
C LEU A 6 -28.47 71.78 7.18
N PRO A 7 -29.06 70.77 7.85
CA PRO A 7 -28.59 70.22 9.11
C PRO A 7 -27.39 69.27 8.91
N PRO A 8 -26.59 68.98 9.96
CA PRO A 8 -25.50 68.03 9.87
C PRO A 8 -26.05 66.60 9.71
N VAL A 9 -25.68 65.94 8.61
CA VAL A 9 -25.88 64.51 8.43
C VAL A 9 -24.89 63.79 9.36
N ILE A 10 -25.41 63.17 10.41
CA ILE A 10 -24.67 62.20 11.23
C ILE A 10 -24.39 60.99 10.32
N ALA A 11 -23.14 60.85 9.87
CA ALA A 11 -22.67 59.64 9.22
C ALA A 11 -22.62 58.52 10.28
N LEU A 12 -23.63 57.64 10.28
CA LEU A 12 -23.59 56.40 11.01
C LEU A 12 -22.65 55.45 10.27
N THR A 13 -21.39 55.40 10.68
CA THR A 13 -20.41 54.43 10.18
C THR A 13 -20.84 53.04 10.67
N VAL A 14 -21.60 52.32 9.85
CA VAL A 14 -21.80 50.88 10.04
C VAL A 14 -20.46 50.23 9.72
N ILE A 15 -19.66 49.95 10.74
CA ILE A 15 -18.54 49.03 10.62
C ILE A 15 -19.15 47.64 10.44
N ALA A 16 -19.36 47.25 9.19
CA ALA A 16 -19.59 45.86 8.86
C ALA A 16 -18.29 45.13 9.22
N THR A 17 -18.27 44.43 10.36
CA THR A 17 -17.23 43.46 10.66
C THR A 17 -17.33 42.35 9.62
N MET A 18 -16.55 42.47 8.54
CA MET A 18 -16.30 41.36 7.64
C MET A 18 -15.60 40.29 8.46
N THR A 19 -16.32 39.25 8.84
CA THR A 19 -15.71 37.99 9.23
C THR A 19 -14.80 37.55 8.09
N PRO A 20 -13.53 37.21 8.35
CA PRO A 20 -12.70 36.60 7.32
C PRO A 20 -13.44 35.34 6.86
N ALA A 21 -13.69 35.22 5.56
CA ALA A 21 -14.12 33.93 5.01
C ALA A 21 -13.07 32.91 5.44
N ALA A 22 -13.49 31.89 6.19
CA ALA A 22 -12.62 30.78 6.53
C ALA A 22 -12.06 30.23 5.21
N THR A 23 -10.75 30.30 5.02
CA THR A 23 -10.06 29.61 3.95
C THR A 23 -10.28 28.12 4.18
N ALA A 24 -11.28 27.56 3.50
CA ALA A 24 -11.51 26.12 3.50
C ALA A 24 -10.19 25.45 3.12
N ALA A 25 -9.66 24.62 4.02
CA ALA A 25 -8.45 23.86 3.74
C ALA A 25 -8.68 23.06 2.45
N THR A 26 -7.83 23.29 1.45
CA THR A 26 -7.91 22.59 0.17
C THR A 26 -7.65 21.12 0.43
N ARG A 27 -8.67 20.26 0.21
CA ARG A 27 -8.48 18.81 0.37
C ARG A 27 -7.42 18.33 -0.62
N ALA A 28 -6.51 17.50 -0.13
CA ALA A 28 -5.51 16.86 -0.98
C ALA A 28 -6.16 15.86 -1.98
N THR A 29 -7.34 15.34 -1.64
CA THR A 29 -8.12 14.43 -2.50
C THR A 29 -9.59 14.86 -2.55
N ILE A 30 -10.16 14.89 -3.76
CA ILE A 30 -11.57 15.13 -4.05
C ILE A 30 -12.11 13.89 -4.77
N VAL A 31 -13.17 13.27 -4.26
CA VAL A 31 -13.73 12.03 -4.83
C VAL A 31 -14.90 12.33 -5.75
N VAL A 32 -14.91 11.76 -6.95
CA VAL A 32 -16.01 11.84 -7.90
C VAL A 32 -16.66 10.47 -8.06
N ALA A 33 -17.95 10.35 -7.74
CA ALA A 33 -18.72 9.10 -7.87
C ALA A 33 -20.11 9.38 -8.47
N ALA A 34 -20.43 8.73 -9.59
CA ALA A 34 -21.69 8.97 -10.31
C ALA A 34 -22.95 8.59 -9.50
N ASP A 35 -22.81 7.66 -8.55
CA ASP A 35 -23.88 7.19 -7.65
C ASP A 35 -24.13 8.12 -6.43
N GLY A 36 -23.36 9.20 -6.31
CA GLY A 36 -23.45 10.14 -5.19
C GLY A 36 -22.65 9.74 -3.95
N SER A 37 -21.86 8.66 -4.00
CA SER A 37 -21.02 8.24 -2.87
C SER A 37 -19.74 9.07 -2.68
N GLY A 38 -19.47 10.04 -3.57
CA GLY A 38 -18.29 10.89 -3.59
C GLY A 38 -18.59 12.34 -3.17
N ASP A 39 -17.56 13.18 -3.13
CA ASP A 39 -17.70 14.62 -2.86
C ASP A 39 -18.48 15.34 -3.97
N HIS A 40 -18.35 14.86 -5.20
CA HIS A 40 -19.08 15.34 -6.37
C HIS A 40 -19.57 14.17 -7.22
N THR A 41 -20.63 14.38 -7.99
CA THR A 41 -21.12 13.42 -8.99
C THR A 41 -20.51 13.66 -10.37
N THR A 42 -19.93 14.85 -10.60
CA THR A 42 -19.34 15.25 -11.88
C THR A 42 -17.87 15.65 -11.74
N VAL A 43 -17.07 15.38 -12.78
CA VAL A 43 -15.66 15.81 -12.82
C VAL A 43 -15.54 17.34 -12.90
N GLN A 44 -16.46 18.04 -13.59
CA GLN A 44 -16.39 19.51 -13.69
C GLN A 44 -16.57 20.16 -12.32
N ASP A 45 -17.48 19.67 -11.48
CA ASP A 45 -17.68 20.21 -10.13
C ASP A 45 -16.45 19.99 -9.23
N ALA A 46 -15.80 18.83 -9.34
CA ALA A 46 -14.54 18.57 -8.63
C ALA A 46 -13.40 19.48 -9.10
N VAL A 47 -13.30 19.74 -10.41
CA VAL A 47 -12.35 20.74 -10.95
C VAL A 47 -12.69 22.14 -10.46
N ASN A 48 -13.97 22.49 -10.38
CA ASN A 48 -14.43 23.79 -9.88
C ASN A 48 -14.06 23.99 -8.40
N ALA A 49 -14.08 22.93 -7.60
CA ALA A 49 -13.70 22.96 -6.19
C ALA A 49 -12.20 23.22 -5.94
N VAL A 50 -11.33 22.97 -6.92
CA VAL A 50 -9.91 23.36 -6.83
C VAL A 50 -9.79 24.89 -6.96
N PRO A 51 -9.12 25.60 -6.04
CA PRO A 51 -8.98 27.06 -6.12
C PRO A 51 -8.20 27.52 -7.36
N SER A 52 -8.58 28.67 -7.91
CA SER A 52 -7.73 29.40 -8.86
C SER A 52 -6.40 29.79 -8.21
N GLY A 53 -5.32 29.76 -8.98
CA GLY A 53 -3.95 29.97 -8.49
C GLY A 53 -3.43 28.86 -7.57
N ASN A 54 -3.97 27.65 -7.67
CA ASN A 54 -3.56 26.51 -6.83
C ASN A 54 -2.03 26.33 -6.86
N THR A 55 -1.41 26.05 -5.72
CA THR A 55 0.04 25.82 -5.61
C THR A 55 0.39 24.46 -5.00
N ARG A 56 -0.64 23.65 -4.67
CA ARG A 56 -0.47 22.37 -3.97
C ARG A 56 -1.04 21.23 -4.81
N PRO A 57 -0.46 20.02 -4.76
CA PRO A 57 -1.04 18.86 -5.42
C PRO A 57 -2.47 18.59 -4.92
N VAL A 58 -3.42 18.44 -5.86
CA VAL A 58 -4.78 18.00 -5.59
C VAL A 58 -5.10 16.81 -6.49
N THR A 59 -5.54 15.70 -5.90
CA THR A 59 -6.00 14.52 -6.64
C THR A 59 -7.51 14.54 -6.74
N ILE A 60 -8.05 14.53 -7.96
CA ILE A 60 -9.45 14.23 -8.24
C ILE A 60 -9.51 12.73 -8.54
N LEU A 61 -9.94 11.95 -7.56
CA LEU A 61 -10.08 10.49 -7.65
C LEU A 61 -11.47 10.15 -8.18
N ILE A 62 -11.53 9.52 -9.35
CA ILE A 62 -12.77 9.24 -10.07
C ILE A 62 -13.07 7.74 -9.93
N ARG A 63 -14.25 7.44 -9.37
CA ARG A 63 -14.73 6.08 -9.20
C ARG A 63 -15.04 5.44 -10.55
N LYS A 64 -14.99 4.10 -10.60
CA LYS A 64 -15.49 3.30 -11.72
C LYS A 64 -16.85 3.81 -12.23
N GLY A 65 -16.93 4.03 -13.54
CA GLY A 65 -18.14 4.52 -14.18
C GLY A 65 -17.88 5.26 -15.49
N THR A 66 -18.96 5.65 -16.16
CA THR A 66 -18.93 6.47 -17.37
C THR A 66 -19.48 7.86 -17.06
N TYR A 67 -18.67 8.88 -17.32
CA TYR A 67 -18.97 10.28 -17.03
C TYR A 67 -19.11 11.04 -18.35
N LYS A 68 -20.36 11.20 -18.82
CA LYS A 68 -20.65 11.88 -20.08
C LYS A 68 -20.85 13.38 -19.90
N GLN A 69 -19.82 14.17 -20.17
CA GLN A 69 -19.81 15.62 -20.02
C GLN A 69 -18.61 16.24 -20.73
N GLN A 70 -18.77 17.49 -21.17
CA GLN A 70 -17.65 18.32 -21.59
C GLN A 70 -16.98 18.96 -20.37
N VAL A 71 -15.65 18.87 -20.25
CA VAL A 71 -14.92 19.37 -19.07
C VAL A 71 -13.77 20.30 -19.47
N VAL A 72 -13.61 21.38 -18.72
CA VAL A 72 -12.51 22.34 -18.85
C VAL A 72 -11.70 22.39 -17.56
N ILE A 73 -10.40 22.09 -17.68
CA ILE A 73 -9.39 22.27 -16.62
C ILE A 73 -8.56 23.51 -16.99
N PRO A 74 -8.85 24.67 -16.37
CA PRO A 74 -8.28 25.94 -16.80
C PRO A 74 -6.81 26.11 -16.41
N ALA A 75 -6.11 26.99 -17.11
CA ALA A 75 -4.67 27.21 -16.95
C ALA A 75 -4.28 27.76 -15.55
N ASP A 76 -5.21 28.39 -14.84
CA ASP A 76 -5.01 28.94 -13.50
C ASP A 76 -5.17 27.90 -12.39
N LYS A 77 -5.38 26.61 -12.70
CA LYS A 77 -5.49 25.53 -11.70
C LYS A 77 -4.41 24.47 -11.89
N PRO A 78 -3.12 24.78 -11.65
CA PRO A 78 -2.05 23.82 -11.83
C PRO A 78 -2.06 22.75 -10.73
N HIS A 79 -1.20 21.74 -10.85
CA HIS A 79 -1.02 20.67 -9.85
C HIS A 79 -2.25 19.78 -9.60
N ILE A 80 -3.14 19.67 -10.58
CA ILE A 80 -4.27 18.72 -10.55
C ILE A 80 -3.81 17.36 -11.07
N THR A 81 -4.17 16.30 -10.36
CA THR A 81 -4.14 14.92 -10.85
C THR A 81 -5.55 14.38 -11.04
N LEU A 82 -5.92 13.97 -12.25
CA LEU A 82 -7.09 13.10 -12.46
C LEU A 82 -6.65 11.63 -12.35
N ALA A 83 -7.27 10.85 -11.48
CA ALA A 83 -6.91 9.44 -11.29
C ALA A 83 -8.15 8.55 -11.27
N GLY A 84 -8.17 7.48 -12.07
CA GLY A 84 -9.14 6.41 -11.92
C GLY A 84 -8.84 5.56 -10.68
N ASP A 85 -9.88 5.06 -10.00
CA ASP A 85 -9.72 4.38 -8.72
C ASP A 85 -9.44 2.86 -8.81
N THR A 86 -9.43 2.27 -10.01
CA THR A 86 -9.30 0.82 -10.21
C THR A 86 -7.97 0.34 -10.80
N ARG A 87 -7.08 1.27 -11.21
CA ARG A 87 -5.84 0.99 -11.99
C ARG A 87 -6.06 0.39 -13.38
N ASP A 88 -7.28 0.00 -13.71
CA ASP A 88 -7.66 -0.44 -15.05
C ASP A 88 -8.28 0.76 -15.80
N PRO A 89 -7.58 1.35 -16.80
CA PRO A 89 -8.06 2.56 -17.44
C PRO A 89 -9.34 2.36 -18.24
N ARG A 90 -9.80 1.12 -18.44
CA ARG A 90 -11.06 0.78 -19.12
C ARG A 90 -12.29 0.97 -18.22
N GLU A 91 -12.13 1.07 -16.90
CA GLU A 91 -13.27 1.09 -15.97
C GLU A 91 -13.73 2.50 -15.59
N VAL A 92 -12.91 3.52 -15.84
CA VAL A 92 -13.26 4.93 -15.66
C VAL A 92 -13.23 5.62 -17.03
N VAL A 93 -14.41 5.90 -17.59
CA VAL A 93 -14.56 6.46 -18.93
C VAL A 93 -15.09 7.89 -18.86
N LEU A 94 -14.28 8.83 -19.31
CA LEU A 94 -14.59 10.25 -19.37
C LEU A 94 -14.93 10.61 -20.82
N THR A 95 -16.20 10.87 -21.11
CA THR A 95 -16.70 10.87 -22.49
C THR A 95 -17.56 12.08 -22.83
N PHE A 96 -17.60 12.43 -24.10
CA PHE A 96 -18.59 13.31 -24.72
C PHE A 96 -18.73 12.93 -26.20
N ASP A 97 -19.57 13.59 -26.98
CA ASP A 97 -19.92 13.17 -28.36
C ASP A 97 -20.10 14.35 -29.34
N ALA A 98 -19.46 15.48 -29.07
CA ALA A 98 -19.48 16.62 -29.99
C ALA A 98 -18.47 16.45 -31.13
N SER A 99 -18.87 16.84 -32.34
CA SER A 99 -18.01 17.00 -33.51
C SER A 99 -17.85 18.47 -33.90
N ALA A 100 -16.94 18.77 -34.81
CA ALA A 100 -16.76 20.11 -35.35
C ALA A 100 -18.03 20.69 -36.02
N SER A 101 -18.87 19.82 -36.57
CA SER A 101 -20.16 20.14 -37.17
C SER A 101 -21.31 20.25 -36.17
N THR A 102 -21.15 19.76 -34.94
CA THR A 102 -22.21 19.81 -33.92
C THR A 102 -22.55 21.28 -33.62
N PRO A 103 -23.82 21.70 -33.72
CA PRO A 103 -24.25 23.05 -33.32
C PRO A 103 -24.05 23.27 -31.82
N LYS A 104 -23.59 24.46 -31.45
CA LYS A 104 -23.49 24.83 -30.05
C LYS A 104 -24.89 25.10 -29.46
N PRO A 105 -25.14 24.74 -28.19
CA PRO A 105 -26.43 24.99 -27.54
C PRO A 105 -26.83 26.46 -27.49
N ASP A 106 -25.87 27.39 -27.52
CA ASP A 106 -26.09 28.83 -27.45
C ASP A 106 -26.42 29.49 -28.81
N GLY A 107 -26.45 28.71 -29.90
CA GLY A 107 -26.73 29.21 -31.24
C GLY A 107 -25.59 30.01 -31.89
N SER A 108 -24.40 30.08 -31.29
CA SER A 108 -23.25 30.84 -31.81
C SER A 108 -22.50 30.19 -32.99
N GLY A 109 -23.10 29.17 -33.61
CA GLY A 109 -22.51 28.37 -34.70
C GLY A 109 -22.21 26.94 -34.27
N THR A 110 -21.26 26.28 -34.94
CA THR A 110 -20.82 24.93 -34.58
C THR A 110 -19.62 24.96 -33.64
N TYR A 111 -19.33 23.83 -33.00
CA TYR A 111 -18.20 23.70 -32.09
C TYR A 111 -16.85 23.94 -32.78
N GLY A 112 -16.71 23.53 -34.04
CA GLY A 112 -15.42 23.43 -34.72
C GLY A 112 -14.49 22.41 -34.02
N THR A 113 -13.36 22.08 -34.64
CA THR A 113 -12.41 21.08 -34.10
C THR A 113 -12.05 21.36 -32.64
N SER A 114 -11.63 22.60 -32.34
CA SER A 114 -11.18 22.96 -30.98
C SER A 114 -12.29 22.93 -29.93
N GLY A 115 -13.54 23.22 -30.33
CA GLY A 115 -14.69 23.22 -29.42
C GLY A 115 -15.29 21.83 -29.23
N SER A 116 -15.02 20.88 -30.13
CA SER A 116 -15.52 19.50 -30.07
C SER A 116 -14.89 18.67 -28.94
N ALA A 117 -13.80 19.16 -28.33
CA ALA A 117 -13.05 18.46 -27.30
C ALA A 117 -13.92 18.03 -26.11
N SER A 118 -13.99 16.73 -25.82
CA SER A 118 -14.62 16.22 -24.58
C SER A 118 -13.93 16.82 -23.35
N TYR A 119 -12.59 16.88 -23.37
CA TYR A 119 -11.78 17.47 -22.31
C TYR A 119 -10.82 18.52 -22.85
N VAL A 120 -10.84 19.72 -22.25
CA VAL A 120 -9.87 20.79 -22.50
C VAL A 120 -8.98 20.96 -21.28
N ILE A 121 -7.70 20.62 -21.41
CA ILE A 121 -6.73 20.58 -20.30
C ILE A 121 -5.64 21.63 -20.52
N SER A 122 -5.84 22.81 -19.93
CA SER A 122 -4.93 23.95 -20.03
C SER A 122 -4.02 24.13 -18.82
N ALA A 123 -4.32 23.47 -17.69
CA ALA A 123 -3.50 23.51 -16.48
C ALA A 123 -2.07 23.01 -16.74
N PRO A 124 -1.03 23.74 -16.30
CA PRO A 124 0.33 23.20 -16.25
C PRO A 124 0.51 22.32 -15.01
N ASP A 125 1.58 21.52 -14.98
CA ASP A 125 1.87 20.58 -13.88
C ASP A 125 0.71 19.63 -13.61
N PHE A 126 0.04 19.19 -14.67
CA PHE A 126 -1.13 18.33 -14.62
C PHE A 126 -0.75 16.86 -14.82
N THR A 127 -1.47 15.95 -14.16
CA THR A 127 -1.35 14.51 -14.39
C THR A 127 -2.72 13.87 -14.64
N ALA A 128 -2.82 12.96 -15.61
CA ALA A 128 -3.92 12.01 -15.70
C ALA A 128 -3.39 10.58 -15.64
N ARG A 129 -4.05 9.70 -14.90
CA ARG A 129 -3.69 8.28 -14.82
C ARG A 129 -4.86 7.33 -14.65
N ASP A 130 -4.69 6.12 -15.16
CA ASP A 130 -5.59 4.98 -14.93
C ASP A 130 -7.05 5.24 -15.37
N LEU A 131 -7.25 5.94 -16.49
CA LEU A 131 -8.58 6.31 -17.01
C LEU A 131 -8.62 6.41 -18.54
N THR A 132 -9.83 6.49 -19.10
CA THR A 132 -10.09 6.72 -20.53
C THR A 132 -10.66 8.11 -20.75
N PHE A 133 -10.11 8.86 -21.71
CA PHE A 133 -10.77 9.98 -22.36
C PHE A 133 -11.33 9.54 -23.71
N GLU A 134 -12.59 9.87 -23.98
CA GLU A 134 -13.29 9.44 -25.18
C GLU A 134 -14.05 10.62 -25.81
N ASN A 135 -14.02 10.69 -27.14
CA ASN A 135 -15.09 11.31 -27.91
C ASN A 135 -15.84 10.18 -28.63
N SER A 136 -17.09 9.98 -28.25
CA SER A 136 -17.96 8.89 -28.73
C SER A 136 -18.81 9.31 -29.93
N TYR A 137 -18.43 10.38 -30.64
CA TYR A 137 -19.06 10.76 -31.90
C TYR A 137 -18.98 9.61 -32.92
N ASP A 138 -20.13 9.14 -33.36
CA ASP A 138 -20.24 8.01 -34.29
C ASP A 138 -20.18 8.51 -35.75
N GLU A 139 -18.99 8.42 -36.38
CA GLU A 139 -18.79 8.80 -37.79
C GLU A 139 -19.63 7.94 -38.74
N ALA A 140 -19.85 6.65 -38.43
CA ALA A 140 -20.62 5.76 -39.28
C ALA A 140 -22.11 6.16 -39.33
N ALA A 141 -22.64 6.65 -38.21
CA ALA A 141 -24.02 7.12 -38.13
C ALA A 141 -24.19 8.58 -38.60
N ASN A 142 -23.19 9.45 -38.41
CA ASN A 142 -23.35 10.90 -38.55
C ASN A 142 -22.48 11.56 -39.62
N GLY A 143 -21.62 10.78 -40.30
CA GLY A 143 -20.68 11.24 -41.30
C GLY A 143 -19.34 11.68 -40.70
N ASN A 144 -18.32 11.78 -41.56
CA ASN A 144 -16.95 12.12 -41.16
C ASN A 144 -16.89 13.56 -40.61
N SER A 145 -16.33 13.74 -39.41
CA SER A 145 -16.17 15.05 -38.78
C SER A 145 -15.11 14.98 -37.67
N GLN A 146 -14.38 16.07 -37.44
CA GLN A 146 -13.40 16.11 -36.35
C GLN A 146 -14.08 16.01 -35.00
N ALA A 147 -13.63 15.09 -34.15
CA ALA A 147 -14.23 14.81 -32.84
C ALA A 147 -13.13 14.58 -31.79
N VAL A 148 -12.72 15.67 -31.15
CA VAL A 148 -11.57 15.66 -30.23
C VAL A 148 -11.94 15.00 -28.90
N ALA A 149 -11.17 14.00 -28.46
CA ALA A 149 -11.31 13.44 -27.11
C ALA A 149 -10.64 14.37 -26.08
N VAL A 150 -9.40 14.76 -26.35
CA VAL A 150 -8.64 15.65 -25.47
C VAL A 150 -7.91 16.72 -26.25
N ARG A 151 -8.05 17.97 -25.80
CA ARG A 151 -7.22 19.09 -26.20
C ARG A 151 -6.35 19.56 -25.05
N THR A 152 -5.04 19.52 -25.26
CA THR A 152 -4.03 19.89 -24.26
C THR A 152 -3.30 21.15 -24.68
N THR A 153 -3.03 22.06 -23.73
CA THR A 153 -2.27 23.30 -23.99
C THR A 153 -1.28 23.69 -22.90
N GLY A 154 -1.34 23.04 -21.73
CA GLY A 154 -0.47 23.34 -20.58
C GLY A 154 0.91 22.69 -20.69
N ASP A 155 1.90 23.30 -20.02
CA ASP A 155 3.28 22.78 -19.91
C ASP A 155 3.42 21.80 -18.74
N ARG A 156 4.39 20.88 -18.84
CA ARG A 156 4.66 19.83 -17.84
C ARG A 156 3.46 18.94 -17.54
N GLN A 157 2.79 18.47 -18.59
CA GLN A 157 1.65 17.54 -18.44
C GLN A 157 2.09 16.08 -18.59
N VAL A 158 1.59 15.22 -17.72
CA VAL A 158 1.86 13.78 -17.72
C VAL A 158 0.55 13.00 -17.90
N TYR A 159 0.58 12.01 -18.79
CA TYR A 159 -0.50 11.06 -19.00
C TYR A 159 0.12 9.67 -18.88
N ASP A 160 -0.33 8.89 -17.89
CA ASP A 160 0.29 7.61 -17.52
C ASP A 160 -0.77 6.51 -17.45
N ASN A 161 -0.65 5.46 -18.26
CA ASN A 161 -1.68 4.42 -18.37
C ASN A 161 -3.08 5.02 -18.69
N VAL A 162 -3.14 5.88 -19.70
CA VAL A 162 -4.37 6.56 -20.15
C VAL A 162 -4.78 6.09 -21.54
N ARG A 163 -6.09 5.97 -21.79
CA ARG A 163 -6.64 5.70 -23.13
C ARG A 163 -7.25 6.96 -23.73
N PHE A 164 -6.99 7.22 -25.01
CA PHE A 164 -7.58 8.30 -25.79
C PHE A 164 -8.31 7.67 -26.97
N LEU A 165 -9.65 7.75 -26.96
CA LEU A 165 -10.52 7.09 -27.94
C LEU A 165 -11.30 8.12 -28.76
N GLY A 166 -11.34 7.91 -30.06
CA GLY A 166 -12.04 8.74 -31.04
C GLY A 166 -11.70 8.26 -32.45
N ASP A 167 -12.25 8.93 -33.45
CA ASP A 167 -11.99 8.65 -34.87
C ASP A 167 -11.08 9.74 -35.47
N GLN A 168 -11.65 10.76 -36.12
CA GLN A 168 -10.89 11.89 -36.65
C GLN A 168 -10.52 12.91 -35.55
N ASP A 169 -9.25 13.34 -35.53
CA ASP A 169 -8.73 14.37 -34.61
C ASP A 169 -8.81 13.99 -33.10
N THR A 170 -8.54 12.74 -32.70
CA THR A 170 -8.70 12.26 -31.31
C THR A 170 -7.91 13.06 -30.25
N LEU A 171 -6.60 13.24 -30.42
CA LEU A 171 -5.69 13.85 -29.45
C LEU A 171 -5.04 15.11 -30.01
N TYR A 172 -5.51 16.26 -29.52
CA TYR A 172 -4.99 17.57 -29.89
C TYR A 172 -3.88 18.03 -28.93
N ALA A 173 -2.66 17.52 -29.17
CA ALA A 173 -1.43 17.87 -28.45
C ALA A 173 -0.91 19.26 -28.86
N ASN A 174 -1.37 20.31 -28.16
CA ASN A 174 -1.19 21.70 -28.58
C ASN A 174 -0.50 22.58 -27.51
N THR A 175 -0.31 23.86 -27.83
CA THR A 175 0.18 24.89 -26.91
C THR A 175 -0.82 26.04 -26.83
N GLY A 176 -0.67 26.93 -25.85
CA GLY A 176 -1.56 28.09 -25.68
C GLY A 176 -1.49 29.11 -26.84
N SER A 177 -0.35 29.19 -27.53
CA SER A 177 -0.14 30.05 -28.70
C SER A 177 1.05 29.57 -29.54
N ALA A 178 1.21 30.08 -30.77
CA ALA A 178 2.35 29.76 -31.63
C ALA A 178 3.72 30.11 -31.02
N THR A 179 3.77 31.02 -30.05
CA THR A 179 5.01 31.48 -29.39
C THR A 179 5.26 30.82 -28.03
N THR A 180 4.36 29.96 -27.56
CA THR A 180 4.55 29.23 -26.29
C THR A 180 4.91 27.77 -26.55
N PHE A 181 5.82 27.25 -25.73
CA PHE A 181 6.18 25.83 -25.73
C PHE A 181 5.44 25.15 -24.59
N ALA A 182 4.85 23.98 -24.87
CA ALA A 182 4.20 23.15 -23.89
C ALA A 182 4.71 21.72 -24.07
N ARG A 183 5.18 21.12 -22.97
CA ARG A 183 5.77 19.79 -22.95
C ARG A 183 4.81 18.80 -22.33
N GLN A 184 4.61 17.69 -23.02
CA GLN A 184 3.59 16.70 -22.70
C GLN A 184 4.20 15.30 -22.81
N TYR A 185 4.04 14.50 -21.77
CA TYR A 185 4.58 13.15 -21.70
C TYR A 185 3.43 12.14 -21.59
N PHE A 186 3.28 11.32 -22.62
CA PHE A 186 2.31 10.24 -22.72
C PHE A 186 3.07 8.92 -22.56
N HIS A 187 2.82 8.21 -21.46
CA HIS A 187 3.55 7.02 -21.07
C HIS A 187 2.60 5.83 -20.88
N ASP A 188 2.92 4.68 -21.48
CA ASP A 188 2.10 3.46 -21.41
C ASP A 188 0.63 3.73 -21.80
N CYS A 189 0.41 4.69 -22.70
CA CYS A 189 -0.92 5.11 -23.13
C CYS A 189 -1.40 4.31 -24.34
N TYR A 190 -2.71 4.31 -24.53
CA TYR A 190 -3.37 3.84 -25.73
C TYR A 190 -4.03 5.02 -26.46
N VAL A 191 -3.77 5.19 -27.75
CA VAL A 191 -4.42 6.21 -28.57
C VAL A 191 -5.01 5.53 -29.80
N GLU A 192 -6.27 5.77 -30.11
CA GLU A 192 -6.88 5.31 -31.36
C GLU A 192 -7.55 6.44 -32.14
N GLY A 193 -7.65 6.23 -33.45
CA GLY A 193 -8.30 7.13 -34.39
C GLY A 193 -7.90 6.80 -35.83
N ASP A 194 -8.37 7.60 -36.78
CA ASP A 194 -8.16 7.32 -38.19
C ASP A 194 -7.46 8.46 -38.97
N VAL A 195 -7.97 9.69 -38.93
CA VAL A 195 -7.48 10.84 -39.68
C VAL A 195 -6.95 11.87 -38.70
N ASP A 196 -5.66 12.20 -38.87
CA ASP A 196 -4.97 13.24 -38.12
C ASP A 196 -5.11 13.09 -36.59
N PHE A 197 -5.25 11.85 -36.11
CA PHE A 197 -5.75 11.60 -34.75
C PHE A 197 -4.73 11.90 -33.63
N ILE A 198 -3.47 12.19 -33.97
CA ILE A 198 -2.49 12.86 -33.09
C ILE A 198 -2.00 14.13 -33.79
N PHE A 199 -2.43 15.31 -33.32
CA PHE A 199 -2.18 16.55 -34.05
C PHE A 199 -1.90 17.74 -33.13
N GLY A 200 -1.31 18.80 -33.70
CA GLY A 200 -1.00 20.04 -33.00
C GLY A 200 0.48 20.40 -32.95
N ARG A 201 0.84 21.36 -32.09
CA ARG A 201 2.16 22.01 -32.08
C ARG A 201 3.01 21.78 -30.83
N ALA A 202 2.52 20.98 -29.87
CA ALA A 202 3.25 20.73 -28.62
C ALA A 202 4.58 20.00 -28.84
N THR A 203 5.43 20.06 -27.82
CA THR A 203 6.51 19.10 -27.64
C THR A 203 5.93 17.88 -26.92
N ALA A 204 5.51 16.86 -27.66
CA ALA A 204 4.82 15.70 -27.11
C ALA A 204 5.66 14.43 -27.28
N VAL A 205 5.90 13.73 -26.19
CA VAL A 205 6.62 12.45 -26.19
C VAL A 205 5.65 11.33 -25.88
N PHE A 206 5.53 10.37 -26.79
CA PHE A 206 4.78 9.13 -26.65
C PHE A 206 5.79 7.99 -26.40
N ASP A 207 5.90 7.53 -25.15
CA ASP A 207 6.85 6.51 -24.71
C ASP A 207 6.12 5.23 -24.28
N ARG A 208 6.41 4.11 -24.97
CA ARG A 208 5.78 2.80 -24.74
C ARG A 208 4.26 2.80 -24.95
N CYS A 209 3.77 3.64 -25.85
CA CYS A 209 2.35 3.70 -26.17
C CYS A 209 1.93 2.65 -27.21
N VAL A 210 0.65 2.31 -27.21
CA VAL A 210 -0.02 1.64 -28.33
C VAL A 210 -0.81 2.70 -29.09
N ILE A 211 -0.52 2.85 -30.38
CA ILE A 211 -1.18 3.80 -31.27
C ILE A 211 -1.92 2.97 -32.33
N LYS A 212 -3.24 2.87 -32.20
CA LYS A 212 -4.10 2.06 -33.07
C LYS A 212 -4.76 2.92 -34.14
N ALA A 213 -4.34 2.74 -35.39
CA ALA A 213 -4.99 3.35 -36.53
C ALA A 213 -6.24 2.54 -36.92
N LEU A 214 -7.42 3.15 -36.89
CA LEU A 214 -8.70 2.49 -37.13
C LEU A 214 -8.97 2.30 -38.63
N ASN A 215 -9.64 1.20 -38.98
CA ASN A 215 -9.94 0.88 -40.37
C ASN A 215 -11.21 1.61 -40.82
N ARG A 216 -11.09 2.52 -41.80
CA ARG A 216 -12.22 3.27 -42.40
C ARG A 216 -12.89 2.53 -43.56
N GLY A 217 -12.51 1.28 -43.82
CA GLY A 217 -13.01 0.48 -44.93
C GLY A 217 -12.41 0.82 -46.29
N SER A 218 -11.35 1.64 -46.33
CA SER A 218 -10.66 2.00 -47.57
C SER A 218 -9.61 0.97 -47.94
N THR A 219 -9.45 0.69 -49.23
CA THR A 219 -8.38 -0.17 -49.74
C THR A 219 -7.15 0.61 -50.22
N ASP A 220 -7.23 1.94 -50.23
CA ASP A 220 -6.12 2.81 -50.67
C ASP A 220 -5.62 3.70 -49.53
N ASN A 221 -6.50 4.49 -48.91
CA ASN A 221 -6.12 5.40 -47.84
C ASN A 221 -7.13 5.37 -46.69
N ASN A 222 -6.70 4.87 -45.53
CA ASN A 222 -7.47 4.84 -44.29
C ASN A 222 -7.13 5.98 -43.33
N GLY A 223 -6.10 6.78 -43.62
CA GLY A 223 -5.83 8.02 -42.89
C GLY A 223 -4.37 8.25 -42.52
N TYR A 224 -4.19 9.03 -41.44
CA TYR A 224 -2.93 9.66 -41.07
C TYR A 224 -2.77 9.61 -39.56
N VAL A 225 -1.65 9.04 -39.07
CA VAL A 225 -1.41 9.00 -37.62
C VAL A 225 -1.16 10.39 -37.05
N THR A 226 -0.34 11.20 -37.72
CA THR A 226 0.05 12.53 -37.22
C THR A 226 -0.26 13.68 -38.17
N ALA A 227 -0.70 14.81 -37.61
CA ALA A 227 -0.75 16.10 -38.29
C ALA A 227 -0.03 17.18 -37.45
N ALA A 228 1.29 17.25 -37.60
CA ALA A 228 2.13 18.09 -36.75
C ALA A 228 2.20 19.53 -37.28
N SER A 229 1.99 20.50 -36.39
CA SER A 229 2.04 21.93 -36.68
C SER A 229 3.04 22.69 -35.79
N THR A 230 4.07 22.00 -35.28
CA THR A 230 5.15 22.59 -34.48
C THR A 230 5.78 23.77 -35.24
N GLU A 231 5.87 24.93 -34.59
CA GLU A 231 6.54 26.09 -35.15
C GLU A 231 8.04 25.84 -35.30
N ILE A 232 8.67 26.38 -36.35
CA ILE A 232 10.09 26.16 -36.63
C ILE A 232 11.01 26.63 -35.49
N THR A 233 10.56 27.59 -34.69
CA THR A 233 11.27 28.10 -33.51
C THR A 233 11.26 27.12 -32.34
N ASN A 234 10.33 26.16 -32.29
CA ASN A 234 10.35 25.10 -31.30
C ASN A 234 11.24 23.95 -31.81
N PRO A 235 12.38 23.66 -31.15
CA PRO A 235 13.30 22.62 -31.60
C PRO A 235 12.69 21.21 -31.56
N TYR A 236 11.67 20.97 -30.74
CA TYR A 236 11.09 19.65 -30.51
C TYR A 236 9.57 19.65 -30.72
N GLY A 237 9.07 18.76 -31.59
CA GLY A 237 7.65 18.49 -31.79
C GLY A 237 7.29 17.12 -31.20
N PHE A 238 6.79 16.22 -32.03
CA PHE A 238 6.35 14.90 -31.60
C PHE A 238 7.49 13.87 -31.65
N LEU A 239 7.66 13.14 -30.55
CA LEU A 239 8.53 11.98 -30.45
C LEU A 239 7.69 10.76 -30.13
N ILE A 240 7.64 9.82 -31.06
CA ILE A 240 7.06 8.49 -30.85
C ILE A 240 8.23 7.53 -30.59
N TYR A 241 8.33 7.04 -29.37
CA TYR A 241 9.47 6.31 -28.85
C TYR A 241 9.04 4.97 -28.27
N ARG A 242 9.70 3.88 -28.70
CA ARG A 242 9.47 2.51 -28.20
C ARG A 242 7.99 2.11 -28.13
N SER A 243 7.22 2.59 -29.10
CA SER A 243 5.77 2.43 -29.15
C SER A 243 5.37 1.42 -30.22
N HIS A 244 4.12 0.96 -30.17
CA HIS A 244 3.54 0.03 -31.14
C HIS A 244 2.47 0.73 -31.97
N LEU A 245 2.72 0.89 -33.26
CA LEU A 245 1.77 1.49 -34.20
C LEU A 245 1.08 0.37 -34.95
N VAL A 246 -0.17 0.07 -34.58
CA VAL A 246 -0.95 -1.10 -35.00
C VAL A 246 -2.20 -0.69 -35.76
N SER A 247 -2.76 -1.60 -36.55
CA SER A 247 -4.02 -1.37 -37.25
C SER A 247 -4.62 -2.70 -37.73
N ASP A 248 -5.95 -2.74 -37.83
CA ASP A 248 -6.69 -3.81 -38.48
C ASP A 248 -7.03 -3.47 -39.96
N ALA A 249 -6.52 -2.35 -40.47
CA ALA A 249 -6.70 -1.93 -41.87
C ALA A 249 -5.81 -2.73 -42.84
N PRO A 250 -6.15 -2.79 -44.15
CA PRO A 250 -5.32 -3.44 -45.15
C PRO A 250 -3.88 -2.89 -45.21
N ALA A 251 -2.94 -3.72 -45.68
CA ALA A 251 -1.55 -3.34 -45.86
C ALA A 251 -1.40 -2.04 -46.66
N ARG A 252 -0.45 -1.18 -46.30
CA ARG A 252 -0.06 0.00 -47.08
C ARG A 252 -1.22 0.98 -47.38
N THR A 253 -2.13 1.13 -46.42
CA THR A 253 -3.25 2.07 -46.51
C THR A 253 -3.17 3.26 -45.55
N PHE A 254 -2.13 3.35 -44.73
CA PHE A 254 -1.94 4.44 -43.76
C PHE A 254 -0.67 5.23 -43.99
N HIS A 255 -0.74 6.52 -43.66
CA HIS A 255 0.41 7.41 -43.55
C HIS A 255 0.86 7.55 -42.09
N LEU A 256 2.17 7.70 -41.85
CA LEU A 256 2.70 8.10 -40.55
C LEU A 256 2.32 9.53 -40.21
N GLY A 257 2.16 10.40 -41.22
CA GLY A 257 1.59 11.72 -41.02
C GLY A 257 1.87 12.73 -42.12
N ARG A 258 1.57 13.97 -41.80
CA ARG A 258 1.69 15.14 -42.68
C ARG A 258 1.92 16.43 -41.87
N PRO A 259 2.55 17.47 -42.45
CA PRO A 259 2.63 18.76 -41.79
C PRO A 259 1.26 19.44 -41.78
N TRP A 260 0.96 20.27 -40.79
CA TRP A 260 -0.29 21.04 -40.74
C TRP A 260 -0.01 22.54 -40.57
N PRO A 261 -0.42 23.42 -41.51
CA PRO A 261 -0.32 24.87 -41.37
C PRO A 261 -1.44 25.40 -40.45
N ALA A 262 -1.41 25.03 -39.18
CA ALA A 262 -2.44 25.36 -38.21
C ALA A 262 -2.72 26.88 -38.18
N GLY A 263 -3.95 27.28 -38.48
CA GLY A 263 -4.36 28.69 -38.57
C GLY A 263 -3.72 29.48 -39.72
N GLY A 264 -3.20 28.79 -40.74
CA GLY A 264 -2.48 29.41 -41.86
C GLY A 264 -1.05 29.82 -41.54
N SER A 265 -0.46 29.31 -40.44
CA SER A 265 0.92 29.64 -40.06
C SER A 265 1.91 29.23 -41.16
N VAL A 266 2.57 30.22 -41.77
CA VAL A 266 3.60 30.01 -42.80
C VAL A 266 4.94 29.55 -42.22
N THR A 267 5.12 29.65 -40.89
CA THR A 267 6.33 29.23 -40.16
C THR A 267 6.18 27.86 -39.48
N ALA A 268 4.98 27.28 -39.51
CA ALA A 268 4.76 25.91 -39.05
C ALA A 268 5.62 24.95 -39.88
N ARG A 269 6.50 24.23 -39.21
CA ARG A 269 7.38 23.19 -39.77
C ARG A 269 7.32 22.00 -38.82
N GLY A 270 6.16 21.32 -38.89
CA GLY A 270 5.80 20.19 -38.05
C GLY A 270 6.96 19.22 -37.90
N GLN A 271 7.17 18.74 -36.67
CA GLN A 271 8.24 17.83 -36.36
C GLN A 271 7.66 16.54 -35.80
N VAL A 272 8.05 15.42 -36.40
CA VAL A 272 7.70 14.08 -35.95
C VAL A 272 8.93 13.21 -36.09
N LEU A 273 9.34 12.59 -34.99
CA LEU A 273 10.34 11.54 -34.97
C LEU A 273 9.71 10.25 -34.47
N VAL A 274 9.69 9.21 -35.31
CA VAL A 274 9.30 7.86 -34.88
C VAL A 274 10.55 7.01 -34.75
N ARG A 275 10.86 6.53 -33.54
CA ARG A 275 12.11 5.81 -33.31
C ARG A 275 11.98 4.63 -32.36
N GLU A 276 12.81 3.62 -32.61
CA GLU A 276 12.88 2.37 -31.82
C GLU A 276 11.50 1.72 -31.62
N SER A 277 10.57 1.98 -32.54
CA SER A 277 9.17 1.62 -32.42
C SER A 277 8.81 0.50 -33.40
N TRP A 278 7.76 -0.25 -33.07
CA TRP A 278 7.20 -1.26 -33.95
C TRP A 278 6.18 -0.61 -34.90
N LEU A 279 6.34 -0.83 -36.20
CA LEU A 279 5.45 -0.34 -37.25
C LEU A 279 4.76 -1.52 -37.95
N GLY A 280 3.43 -1.55 -37.85
CA GLY A 280 2.60 -2.56 -38.49
C GLY A 280 2.48 -2.39 -40.01
N GLN A 281 1.90 -3.40 -40.63
CA GLN A 281 1.83 -3.55 -42.10
C GLN A 281 0.98 -2.48 -42.79
N GLN A 282 0.19 -1.71 -42.04
CA GLN A 282 -0.69 -0.69 -42.57
C GLN A 282 0.05 0.47 -43.25
N PHE A 283 1.34 0.72 -42.96
CA PHE A 283 2.02 1.90 -43.47
C PHE A 283 2.43 1.78 -44.94
N LYS A 284 2.19 2.85 -45.70
CA LYS A 284 2.66 3.03 -47.08
C LYS A 284 4.19 3.10 -47.13
N ASP A 285 4.76 2.77 -48.30
CA ASP A 285 6.20 2.92 -48.54
C ASP A 285 6.64 4.39 -48.54
N ALA A 286 5.75 5.30 -48.97
CA ALA A 286 5.87 6.75 -48.78
C ALA A 286 4.86 7.21 -47.69
N PRO A 287 5.23 7.11 -46.40
CA PRO A 287 4.31 7.32 -45.29
C PRO A 287 4.10 8.78 -44.92
N TRP A 288 4.85 9.71 -45.51
CA TRP A 288 4.72 11.16 -45.31
C TRP A 288 4.08 11.81 -46.54
N THR A 289 3.13 12.73 -46.33
CA THR A 289 2.42 13.39 -47.44
C THR A 289 2.18 14.87 -47.17
N ASP A 290 1.88 15.62 -48.23
CA ASP A 290 1.57 17.04 -48.18
C ASP A 290 0.20 17.32 -47.53
N MET A 291 0.02 18.53 -47.01
CA MET A 291 -1.26 19.02 -46.52
C MET A 291 -1.40 20.52 -46.81
N SER A 292 -2.53 20.93 -47.36
CA SER A 292 -2.91 22.35 -47.49
C SER A 292 -1.81 23.24 -48.09
N GLY A 293 -1.06 22.72 -49.07
CA GLY A 293 0.02 23.43 -49.76
C GLY A 293 1.38 23.40 -49.07
N LEU A 294 1.51 22.79 -47.87
CA LEU A 294 2.80 22.52 -47.25
C LEU A 294 3.37 21.19 -47.76
N ASN A 295 4.58 21.25 -48.31
CA ASN A 295 5.33 20.08 -48.74
C ASN A 295 5.91 19.34 -47.53
N TRP A 296 5.72 18.02 -47.45
CA TRP A 296 6.24 17.21 -46.34
C TRP A 296 7.77 17.24 -46.24
N ARG A 297 8.48 17.43 -47.34
CA ARG A 297 9.95 17.55 -47.39
C ARG A 297 10.46 18.87 -46.82
N GLU A 298 9.60 19.87 -46.67
CA GLU A 298 9.93 21.10 -45.95
C GLU A 298 9.72 20.96 -44.44
N ALA A 299 9.00 19.92 -43.99
CA ALA A 299 8.76 19.62 -42.58
C ALA A 299 9.92 18.81 -41.96
N ARG A 300 9.87 18.59 -40.65
CA ARG A 300 10.91 17.89 -39.87
C ARG A 300 10.45 16.48 -39.51
N LEU A 301 10.24 15.65 -40.53
CA LEU A 301 9.71 14.29 -40.40
C LEU A 301 10.84 13.28 -40.55
N SER A 302 11.00 12.39 -39.57
CA SER A 302 12.12 11.45 -39.57
C SER A 302 11.83 10.18 -38.78
N GLU A 303 12.64 9.16 -39.03
CA GLU A 303 12.57 7.86 -38.38
C GLU A 303 13.94 7.40 -37.89
N TYR A 304 13.99 6.47 -36.94
CA TYR A 304 15.24 5.86 -36.50
C TYR A 304 15.06 4.47 -35.87
N ARG A 305 15.65 3.45 -36.48
CA ARG A 305 15.66 2.06 -35.95
C ARG A 305 14.25 1.53 -35.60
N ASN A 306 13.26 1.92 -36.39
CA ASN A 306 11.95 1.27 -36.33
C ASN A 306 12.07 -0.16 -36.88
N HIS A 307 11.15 -1.03 -36.46
CA HIS A 307 11.11 -2.43 -36.87
C HIS A 307 9.67 -2.89 -37.10
N GLY A 308 9.48 -4.03 -37.75
CA GLY A 308 8.16 -4.54 -38.14
C GLY A 308 7.87 -4.38 -39.64
N PRO A 309 6.75 -4.94 -40.12
CA PRO A 309 6.44 -5.02 -41.55
C PRO A 309 6.22 -3.66 -42.23
N GLY A 310 5.86 -2.61 -41.48
CA GLY A 310 5.74 -1.24 -41.99
C GLY A 310 6.99 -0.39 -41.80
N ALA A 311 8.12 -0.94 -41.35
CA ALA A 311 9.37 -0.22 -41.12
C ALA A 311 10.37 -0.40 -42.27
N THR A 312 9.98 -0.02 -43.48
CA THR A 312 10.87 0.04 -44.65
C THR A 312 11.80 1.25 -44.59
N VAL A 313 12.90 1.22 -45.36
CA VAL A 313 13.86 2.33 -45.50
C VAL A 313 14.01 2.66 -46.98
N ASN A 314 13.74 3.92 -47.35
CA ASN A 314 13.81 4.44 -48.73
C ASN A 314 13.90 5.98 -48.71
N ASP A 315 13.94 6.60 -49.90
CA ASP A 315 14.11 8.06 -50.09
C ASP A 315 12.93 8.92 -49.60
N ASP A 316 11.77 8.30 -49.36
CA ASP A 316 10.59 8.93 -48.79
C ASP A 316 10.47 8.71 -47.27
N ARG A 317 11.51 8.15 -46.63
CA ARG A 317 11.55 7.87 -45.18
C ARG A 317 12.84 8.36 -44.54
N PRO A 318 12.99 9.68 -44.31
CA PRO A 318 14.22 10.26 -43.77
C PRO A 318 14.67 9.58 -42.48
N GLN A 319 15.90 9.06 -42.45
CA GLN A 319 16.46 8.40 -41.27
C GLN A 319 17.40 9.32 -40.51
N LEU A 320 17.32 9.33 -39.18
CA LEU A 320 18.37 9.93 -38.37
C LEU A 320 19.63 9.04 -38.39
N THR A 321 20.79 9.69 -38.31
CA THR A 321 22.03 9.00 -37.98
C THR A 321 22.05 8.61 -36.50
N ALA A 322 22.92 7.66 -36.12
CA ALA A 322 23.10 7.30 -34.72
C ALA A 322 23.59 8.48 -33.86
N GLU A 323 24.35 9.41 -34.44
CA GLU A 323 24.82 10.63 -33.75
C GLU A 323 23.68 11.61 -33.50
N GLN A 324 22.84 11.88 -34.51
CA GLN A 324 21.63 12.68 -34.35
C GLN A 324 20.69 12.04 -33.32
N ALA A 325 20.47 10.72 -33.39
CA ALA A 325 19.59 10.04 -32.45
C ALA A 325 20.05 10.15 -30.98
N ARG A 326 21.33 10.41 -30.69
CA ARG A 326 21.79 10.63 -29.30
C ARG A 326 21.30 11.96 -28.71
N THR A 327 20.94 12.94 -29.54
CA THR A 327 20.46 14.25 -29.07
C THR A 327 18.93 14.37 -29.10
N TYR A 328 18.22 13.42 -29.73
CA TYR A 328 16.77 13.38 -29.82
C TYR A 328 16.17 12.30 -28.90
N THR A 329 16.35 12.44 -27.58
CA THR A 329 15.82 11.53 -26.55
C THR A 329 14.62 12.14 -25.81
N PRO A 330 13.75 11.33 -25.19
CA PRO A 330 12.67 11.84 -24.34
C PRO A 330 13.13 12.88 -23.31
N GLU A 331 14.26 12.65 -22.63
CA GLU A 331 14.81 13.57 -21.64
C GLU A 331 15.16 14.93 -22.25
N ARG A 332 15.68 14.94 -23.49
CA ARG A 332 16.05 16.18 -24.18
C ARG A 332 14.84 16.96 -24.68
N TYR A 333 13.81 16.27 -25.16
CA TYR A 333 12.55 16.88 -25.57
C TYR A 333 11.87 17.57 -24.38
N LEU A 334 11.86 16.91 -23.22
CA LEU A 334 11.10 17.35 -22.05
C LEU A 334 11.91 18.26 -21.12
N ALA A 335 13.25 18.28 -21.20
CA ALA A 335 14.09 19.09 -20.32
C ALA A 335 13.70 20.58 -20.30
N GLY A 336 13.38 21.18 -21.45
CA GLY A 336 13.18 22.63 -21.54
C GLY A 336 14.33 23.43 -20.91
N ALA A 337 14.04 24.63 -20.42
CA ALA A 337 15.01 25.45 -19.70
C ALA A 337 15.10 25.10 -18.20
N ASP A 338 14.09 24.43 -17.64
CA ASP A 338 13.98 24.10 -16.22
C ASP A 338 14.50 22.69 -15.87
N GLY A 339 14.96 21.93 -16.86
CA GLY A 339 15.48 20.57 -16.68
C GLY A 339 14.40 19.53 -16.35
N TRP A 340 13.12 19.81 -16.65
CA TRP A 340 12.01 18.91 -16.35
C TRP A 340 12.24 17.51 -16.94
N ASN A 341 12.12 16.49 -16.10
CA ASN A 341 12.35 15.12 -16.50
C ASN A 341 11.33 14.19 -15.85
N PRO A 342 10.18 13.94 -16.50
CA PRO A 342 9.17 13.00 -16.00
C PRO A 342 9.55 11.53 -16.23
N LEU A 343 10.63 11.24 -16.98
CA LEU A 343 11.14 9.87 -17.17
C LEU A 343 11.91 9.35 -15.96
N ARG A 344 12.44 10.26 -15.12
CA ARG A 344 12.83 9.89 -13.76
C ARG A 344 11.55 9.52 -13.04
N ARG A 345 11.27 8.21 -12.98
CA ARG A 345 10.16 7.67 -12.19
C ARG A 345 10.10 8.48 -10.89
N PRO A 346 8.96 9.11 -10.53
CA PRO A 346 8.69 9.32 -9.12
C PRO A 346 8.98 7.96 -8.46
N ALA A 347 9.70 7.92 -7.35
CA ALA A 347 9.94 6.68 -6.63
C ALA A 347 8.63 5.87 -6.69
N PRO A 348 8.64 4.61 -7.17
CA PRO A 348 7.40 3.89 -7.43
C PRO A 348 6.49 4.12 -6.24
N VAL A 349 5.22 4.48 -6.50
CA VAL A 349 4.21 4.36 -5.45
C VAL A 349 4.19 2.87 -5.15
N ARG A 350 5.04 2.46 -4.22
CA ARG A 350 4.95 1.16 -3.59
C ARG A 350 3.50 1.09 -3.14
N PRO A 351 2.81 -0.06 -3.33
CA PRO A 351 1.55 -0.28 -2.66
C PRO A 351 1.71 0.26 -1.24
N GLU A 352 0.82 1.17 -0.85
CA GLU A 352 0.82 1.74 0.48
C GLU A 352 1.04 0.57 1.46
N PRO A 353 2.13 0.52 2.26
CA PRO A 353 2.55 -0.75 2.86
C PRO A 353 1.46 -1.44 3.70
N GLY A 354 0.53 -0.67 4.29
CA GLY A 354 -0.63 -1.18 5.01
C GLY A 354 -1.74 -1.79 4.15
N ARG A 355 -1.66 -1.66 2.82
CA ARG A 355 -2.54 -2.33 1.84
C ARG A 355 -1.98 -3.64 1.32
N GLU A 356 -0.76 -4.02 1.68
CA GLU A 356 -0.26 -5.35 1.40
C GLU A 356 -1.08 -6.40 2.16
N THR A 357 -1.33 -7.53 1.50
CA THR A 357 -2.10 -8.67 2.03
C THR A 357 -1.22 -9.90 2.12
N LEU A 358 -1.61 -10.87 2.94
CA LEU A 358 -0.89 -12.15 3.03
C LEU A 358 -0.94 -12.86 1.67
N PRO A 359 0.20 -13.26 1.08
CA PRO A 359 0.19 -13.94 -0.21
C PRO A 359 -0.60 -15.25 -0.18
N ARG A 360 -1.22 -15.59 -1.30
CA ARG A 360 -1.94 -16.86 -1.44
C ARG A 360 -0.98 -18.03 -1.19
N GLY A 361 -1.40 -18.95 -0.31
CA GLY A 361 -0.61 -20.13 0.04
C GLY A 361 0.48 -19.88 1.07
N ASP A 362 0.57 -18.68 1.65
CA ASP A 362 1.56 -18.35 2.69
C ASP A 362 1.03 -18.69 4.09
N GLY A 363 1.14 -19.97 4.46
CA GLY A 363 0.74 -20.46 5.77
C GLY A 363 -0.78 -20.56 6.00
N TRP A 364 -1.16 -20.96 7.21
CA TRP A 364 -2.55 -21.25 7.57
C TRP A 364 -3.48 -20.04 7.54
N ALA A 365 -2.96 -18.82 7.69
CA ALA A 365 -3.76 -17.59 7.59
C ALA A 365 -4.16 -17.29 6.13
N ALA A 366 -3.51 -17.91 5.14
CA ALA A 366 -3.92 -17.82 3.74
C ALA A 366 -5.04 -18.81 3.36
N ALA A 367 -5.50 -19.64 4.30
CA ALA A 367 -6.58 -20.59 4.07
C ALA A 367 -7.93 -19.87 3.90
N THR A 368 -8.86 -20.55 3.24
CA THR A 368 -10.25 -20.08 3.05
C THR A 368 -10.33 -18.68 2.41
N THR A 369 -10.77 -17.65 3.14
CA THR A 369 -10.84 -16.24 2.68
C THR A 369 -9.49 -15.55 2.63
N GLY A 370 -8.46 -16.10 3.29
CA GLY A 370 -7.15 -15.50 3.45
C GLY A 370 -7.15 -14.30 4.41
N THR A 371 -6.00 -13.63 4.52
CA THR A 371 -5.83 -12.44 5.37
C THR A 371 -5.48 -11.22 4.53
N THR A 372 -6.44 -10.30 4.42
CA THR A 372 -6.30 -9.02 3.72
C THR A 372 -6.21 -7.82 4.66
N GLY A 373 -6.45 -8.00 5.96
CA GLY A 373 -6.48 -6.93 6.96
C GLY A 373 -7.39 -5.77 6.52
N GLY A 374 -6.91 -4.55 6.75
CA GLY A 374 -7.54 -3.32 6.33
C GLY A 374 -7.19 -2.87 4.91
N SER A 375 -6.69 -3.73 4.03
CA SER A 375 -6.27 -3.31 2.67
C SER A 375 -7.36 -2.62 1.85
N ALA A 376 -8.63 -2.89 2.15
CA ALA A 376 -9.80 -2.24 1.55
C ALA A 376 -10.21 -0.92 2.24
N ALA A 377 -9.45 -0.43 3.22
CA ALA A 377 -9.74 0.80 3.94
C ALA A 377 -9.91 1.98 2.99
N ARG A 378 -10.95 2.77 3.22
CA ARG A 378 -11.17 4.03 2.51
C ARG A 378 -10.12 5.04 2.96
N PRO A 379 -9.78 6.07 2.15
CA PRO A 379 -8.78 7.06 2.54
C PRO A 379 -9.02 7.70 3.92
N GLU A 380 -10.28 7.89 4.33
CA GLU A 380 -10.67 8.39 5.65
C GLU A 380 -10.44 7.41 6.81
N ASP A 381 -10.35 6.11 6.53
CA ASP A 381 -10.07 5.02 7.48
C ASP A 381 -8.60 4.60 7.47
N VAL A 382 -7.74 5.42 6.85
CA VAL A 382 -6.28 5.31 6.92
C VAL A 382 -5.75 6.36 7.90
N HIS A 383 -5.25 5.90 9.04
CA HIS A 383 -4.83 6.73 10.15
C HIS A 383 -3.32 6.66 10.35
N VAL A 384 -2.70 7.77 10.74
CA VAL A 384 -1.32 7.81 11.25
C VAL A 384 -1.40 8.30 12.68
N VAL A 385 -0.83 7.52 13.61
CA VAL A 385 -0.93 7.75 15.05
C VAL A 385 0.46 7.83 15.67
N SER A 386 0.60 8.69 16.67
CA SER A 386 1.84 8.96 17.40
C SER A 386 1.64 9.06 18.91
N THR A 387 0.41 8.91 19.38
CA THR A 387 0.05 8.88 20.80
C THR A 387 -0.91 7.72 21.10
N ARG A 388 -1.01 7.32 22.36
CA ARG A 388 -1.95 6.29 22.80
C ARG A 388 -3.40 6.69 22.47
N ALA A 389 -3.77 7.94 22.71
CA ALA A 389 -5.11 8.44 22.44
C ALA A 389 -5.46 8.37 20.94
N GLU A 390 -4.53 8.75 20.06
CA GLU A 390 -4.70 8.63 18.61
C GLU A 390 -4.83 7.16 18.17
N LEU A 391 -4.01 6.26 18.74
CA LEU A 391 -4.07 4.82 18.45
C LEU A 391 -5.45 4.24 18.81
N LEU A 392 -5.96 4.52 20.01
CA LEU A 392 -7.26 4.05 20.45
C LEU A 392 -8.40 4.61 19.59
N ALA A 393 -8.34 5.90 19.24
CA ALA A 393 -9.33 6.53 18.38
C ALA A 393 -9.34 5.93 16.96
N ALA A 394 -8.16 5.63 16.41
CA ALA A 394 -8.01 5.05 15.08
C ALA A 394 -8.45 3.58 15.01
N LEU A 395 -8.19 2.80 16.07
CA LEU A 395 -8.67 1.41 16.17
C LEU A 395 -10.19 1.35 16.36
N GLY A 396 -10.77 2.33 17.06
CA GLY A 396 -12.20 2.42 17.29
C GLY A 396 -12.73 1.28 18.16
N SER A 397 -14.03 0.99 18.01
CA SER A 397 -14.66 -0.13 18.71
C SER A 397 -14.22 -1.45 18.08
N PRO A 398 -13.82 -2.48 18.85
CA PRO A 398 -13.52 -3.81 18.31
C PRO A 398 -14.70 -4.49 17.61
N ALA A 399 -15.93 -4.02 17.85
CA ALA A 399 -17.14 -4.50 17.18
C ALA A 399 -17.36 -3.85 15.79
N ASP A 400 -16.60 -2.80 15.47
CA ASP A 400 -16.64 -2.15 14.16
C ASP A 400 -15.79 -2.95 13.16
N ASN A 401 -16.46 -3.44 12.11
CA ASN A 401 -15.84 -4.24 11.06
C ASN A 401 -15.41 -3.41 9.84
N THR A 402 -15.47 -2.09 9.91
CA THR A 402 -14.99 -1.20 8.84
C THR A 402 -13.52 -1.46 8.58
N PRO A 403 -13.08 -1.74 7.33
CA PRO A 403 -11.67 -1.92 7.04
C PRO A 403 -10.84 -0.68 7.41
N ARG A 404 -9.80 -0.85 8.22
CA ARG A 404 -8.96 0.25 8.74
C ARG A 404 -7.48 -0.03 8.58
N ILE A 405 -6.71 0.99 8.18
CA ILE A 405 -5.24 0.94 8.23
C ILE A 405 -4.78 1.93 9.29
N VAL A 406 -4.01 1.45 10.26
CA VAL A 406 -3.47 2.26 11.35
C VAL A 406 -1.95 2.20 11.32
N TYR A 407 -1.31 3.30 10.94
CA TYR A 407 0.13 3.45 10.95
C TYR A 407 0.63 4.02 12.27
N VAL A 408 1.48 3.29 12.98
CA VAL A 408 2.17 3.78 14.17
C VAL A 408 3.44 4.51 13.75
N LYS A 409 3.56 5.78 14.12
CA LYS A 409 4.73 6.63 13.81
C LYS A 409 5.53 6.90 15.07
N GLY A 410 6.77 6.40 15.10
CA GLY A 410 7.65 6.53 16.27
C GLY A 410 7.24 5.60 17.41
N ALA A 411 7.74 5.87 18.61
CA ALA A 411 7.41 5.10 19.80
C ALA A 411 6.17 5.68 20.50
N ILE A 412 5.22 4.81 20.81
CA ILE A 412 4.08 5.11 21.68
C ILE A 412 4.22 4.23 22.92
N ASP A 413 4.02 4.82 24.09
CA ASP A 413 4.06 4.13 25.37
C ASP A 413 2.65 4.07 25.97
N ALA A 414 2.23 2.88 26.39
CA ALA A 414 0.93 2.70 27.03
C ALA A 414 0.89 3.30 28.44
N ASP A 415 2.02 3.33 29.15
CA ASP A 415 2.15 3.88 30.50
C ASP A 415 2.30 5.40 30.47
N THR A 416 1.33 6.04 29.81
CA THR A 416 1.19 7.49 29.80
C THR A 416 -0.25 7.90 30.11
N ASP A 417 -0.41 9.03 30.79
CA ASP A 417 -1.71 9.66 31.00
C ASP A 417 -2.28 10.25 29.69
N ALA A 418 -3.49 10.81 29.76
CA ALA A 418 -4.15 11.41 28.59
C ALA A 418 -3.39 12.62 27.99
N THR A 419 -2.44 13.20 28.72
CA THR A 419 -1.59 14.31 28.29
C THR A 419 -0.18 13.88 27.87
N GLY A 420 0.14 12.58 27.99
CA GLY A 420 1.42 12.00 27.62
C GLY A 420 2.47 11.98 28.74
N ASN A 421 2.11 12.27 30.00
CA ASN A 421 3.05 12.12 31.11
C ASN A 421 3.20 10.64 31.49
N PRO A 422 4.40 10.16 31.82
CA PRO A 422 4.61 8.78 32.26
C PRO A 422 3.81 8.43 33.52
N LEU A 423 3.25 7.22 33.54
CA LEU A 423 2.61 6.60 34.70
C LEU A 423 3.57 5.61 35.36
N THR A 424 3.42 5.42 36.66
CA THR A 424 4.16 4.47 37.48
C THR A 424 3.22 3.46 38.11
N CYS A 425 3.75 2.40 38.73
CA CYS A 425 2.94 1.44 39.46
C CYS A 425 2.11 2.09 40.59
N ASP A 426 2.57 3.18 41.20
CA ASP A 426 1.82 3.91 42.22
C ASP A 426 0.56 4.58 41.64
N ASP A 427 0.59 5.01 40.38
CA ASP A 427 -0.56 5.60 39.71
C ASP A 427 -1.67 4.57 39.45
N TYR A 428 -1.31 3.30 39.31
CA TYR A 428 -2.26 2.20 39.16
C TYR A 428 -2.68 1.56 40.48
N ALA A 429 -1.92 1.76 41.56
CA ALA A 429 -2.29 1.24 42.88
C ALA A 429 -3.63 1.82 43.35
N VAL A 430 -4.51 0.97 43.87
CA VAL A 430 -5.74 1.41 44.55
C VAL A 430 -5.51 1.52 46.06
N ASP A 431 -6.38 2.28 46.73
CA ASP A 431 -6.35 2.41 48.19
C ASP A 431 -6.35 1.03 48.86
N GLY A 432 -5.43 0.85 49.80
CA GLY A 432 -5.24 -0.42 50.53
C GLY A 432 -4.20 -1.36 49.94
N TYR A 433 -3.65 -1.08 48.75
CA TYR A 433 -2.50 -1.82 48.22
C TYR A 433 -1.17 -1.07 48.46
N SER A 434 -0.16 -1.80 48.90
CA SER A 434 1.25 -1.42 48.70
C SER A 434 2.09 -2.69 48.61
N LEU A 435 3.13 -2.70 47.77
CA LEU A 435 4.01 -3.86 47.64
C LEU A 435 4.66 -4.25 48.99
N PRO A 436 5.18 -3.32 49.82
CA PRO A 436 5.72 -3.68 51.13
C PRO A 436 4.71 -4.36 52.06
N ALA A 437 3.46 -3.89 52.09
CA ALA A 437 2.42 -4.54 52.88
C ALA A 437 2.08 -5.93 52.32
N TYR A 438 2.02 -6.07 50.99
CA TYR A 438 1.73 -7.33 50.31
C TYR A 438 2.79 -8.38 50.65
N LEU A 439 4.06 -7.98 50.57
CA LEU A 439 5.19 -8.83 50.92
C LEU A 439 5.16 -9.25 52.39
N ALA A 440 4.87 -8.33 53.31
CA ALA A 440 4.79 -8.63 54.74
C ALA A 440 3.62 -9.59 55.09
N ALA A 441 2.48 -9.46 54.40
CA ALA A 441 1.31 -10.28 54.67
C ALA A 441 1.44 -11.70 54.09
N TYR A 442 2.04 -11.83 52.91
CA TYR A 442 2.04 -13.07 52.13
C TYR A 442 3.41 -13.77 52.06
N ASP A 443 4.36 -13.34 52.90
CA ASP A 443 5.62 -14.06 53.11
C ASP A 443 5.34 -15.53 53.47
N PRO A 444 5.98 -16.51 52.80
CA PRO A 444 5.79 -17.93 53.12
C PRO A 444 6.04 -18.28 54.59
N ALA A 445 6.85 -17.51 55.32
CA ALA A 445 7.05 -17.68 56.75
C ALA A 445 5.84 -17.24 57.61
N VAL A 446 5.00 -16.36 57.08
CA VAL A 446 3.80 -15.81 57.74
C VAL A 446 2.52 -16.50 57.23
N TRP A 447 2.35 -16.56 55.91
CA TRP A 447 1.15 -17.06 55.24
C TRP A 447 1.17 -18.58 55.01
N GLY A 448 2.36 -19.18 54.95
CA GLY A 448 2.54 -20.58 54.57
C GLY A 448 2.55 -20.80 53.06
N ARG A 449 2.58 -22.06 52.64
CA ARG A 449 2.74 -22.46 51.22
C ARG A 449 1.58 -23.22 50.59
N THR A 450 0.53 -23.49 51.35
CA THR A 450 -0.54 -24.43 50.92
C THR A 450 -1.74 -23.74 50.29
N SER A 451 -1.78 -22.41 50.30
CA SER A 451 -2.93 -21.64 49.82
C SER A 451 -2.49 -20.35 49.15
N VAL A 452 -3.11 -20.04 48.01
CA VAL A 452 -2.94 -18.76 47.30
C VAL A 452 -3.35 -17.60 48.23
N PRO A 453 -2.65 -16.45 48.19
CA PRO A 453 -3.04 -15.23 48.88
C PRO A 453 -4.53 -14.89 48.73
N SER A 454 -5.12 -14.38 49.81
CA SER A 454 -6.52 -13.93 49.83
C SER A 454 -6.72 -12.83 50.88
N GLY A 455 -7.92 -12.22 50.89
CA GLY A 455 -8.28 -11.15 51.80
C GLY A 455 -8.06 -9.75 51.21
N PRO A 456 -8.25 -8.69 52.02
CA PRO A 456 -8.36 -7.32 51.51
C PRO A 456 -7.17 -6.84 50.67
N LEU A 457 -5.95 -7.29 50.99
CA LEU A 457 -4.73 -6.85 50.33
C LEU A 457 -4.51 -7.52 48.96
N GLU A 458 -4.86 -8.81 48.83
CA GLU A 458 -4.92 -9.49 47.52
C GLU A 458 -6.07 -8.95 46.66
N GLU A 459 -7.22 -8.62 47.24
CA GLU A 459 -8.29 -7.96 46.50
C GLU A 459 -7.88 -6.56 46.03
N ALA A 460 -7.14 -5.80 46.85
CA ALA A 460 -6.56 -4.54 46.44
C ALA A 460 -5.50 -4.72 45.32
N ARG A 461 -4.65 -5.75 45.38
CA ARG A 461 -3.73 -6.09 44.27
C ARG A 461 -4.48 -6.36 42.97
N LYS A 462 -5.53 -7.21 43.02
CA LYS A 462 -6.38 -7.52 41.85
C LYS A 462 -7.05 -6.28 41.27
N ALA A 463 -7.52 -5.38 42.13
CA ALA A 463 -8.12 -4.12 41.70
C ALA A 463 -7.09 -3.16 41.06
N SER A 464 -5.88 -3.08 41.60
CA SER A 464 -4.76 -2.34 40.99
C SER A 464 -4.38 -2.92 39.61
N TYR A 465 -4.27 -4.24 39.51
CA TYR A 465 -4.08 -4.94 38.23
C TYR A 465 -5.20 -4.62 37.25
N ALA A 466 -6.47 -4.68 37.67
CA ALA A 466 -7.61 -4.40 36.79
C ALA A 466 -7.60 -2.95 36.27
N LYS A 467 -7.17 -1.99 37.11
CA LYS A 467 -6.98 -0.59 36.72
C LYS A 467 -5.89 -0.44 35.66
N MET A 468 -4.74 -1.09 35.85
CA MET A 468 -3.65 -1.11 34.86
C MET A 468 -4.10 -1.80 33.57
N ALA A 469 -4.71 -2.98 33.67
CA ALA A 469 -5.16 -3.78 32.52
C ALA A 469 -6.12 -3.00 31.62
N ALA A 470 -7.07 -2.25 32.21
CA ALA A 470 -7.99 -1.39 31.47
C ALA A 470 -7.28 -0.26 30.71
N HIS A 471 -6.07 0.11 31.11
CA HIS A 471 -5.27 1.16 30.49
C HIS A 471 -4.29 0.62 29.44
N VAL A 472 -3.54 -0.44 29.77
CA VAL A 472 -2.45 -0.94 28.92
C VAL A 472 -2.91 -1.95 27.85
N THR A 473 -4.05 -2.60 28.06
CA THR A 473 -4.59 -3.58 27.10
C THR A 473 -5.32 -2.88 25.96
N VAL A 474 -4.93 -3.18 24.72
CA VAL A 474 -5.57 -2.62 23.51
C VAL A 474 -6.07 -3.75 22.62
N THR A 475 -7.35 -3.70 22.29
CA THR A 475 -7.99 -4.70 21.42
C THR A 475 -8.01 -4.23 19.97
N VAL A 476 -7.58 -5.09 19.05
CA VAL A 476 -7.64 -4.89 17.60
C VAL A 476 -8.83 -5.69 17.06
N GLY A 477 -9.79 -4.99 16.44
CA GLY A 477 -10.98 -5.57 15.81
C GLY A 477 -10.72 -6.17 14.43
N SER A 478 -11.78 -6.65 13.79
CA SER A 478 -11.70 -7.31 12.47
C SER A 478 -11.37 -6.33 11.34
N ASN A 479 -10.80 -6.83 10.25
CA ASN A 479 -10.46 -6.06 9.04
C ASN A 479 -9.48 -4.89 9.30
N VAL A 480 -8.55 -5.06 10.24
CA VAL A 480 -7.56 -4.04 10.59
C VAL A 480 -6.17 -4.43 10.09
N THR A 481 -5.46 -3.48 9.48
CA THR A 481 -4.00 -3.53 9.33
C THR A 481 -3.37 -2.54 10.29
N LEU A 482 -2.72 -3.03 11.35
CA LEU A 482 -1.91 -2.23 12.28
C LEU A 482 -0.44 -2.34 11.86
N MET A 483 0.18 -1.23 11.45
CA MET A 483 1.50 -1.27 10.83
C MET A 483 2.45 -0.20 11.36
N GLY A 484 3.70 -0.56 11.59
CA GLY A 484 4.74 0.40 11.91
C GLY A 484 5.17 1.22 10.69
N LEU A 485 5.20 2.55 10.83
CA LEU A 485 5.69 3.48 9.81
C LEU A 485 7.19 3.71 9.98
N GLY A 486 7.97 3.33 8.97
CA GLY A 486 9.43 3.48 8.98
C GLY A 486 10.13 2.37 9.77
N ARG A 487 11.25 2.70 10.44
CA ARG A 487 12.11 1.71 11.11
C ARG A 487 12.09 1.75 12.63
N ASN A 488 11.42 2.73 13.20
CA ASN A 488 11.43 3.05 14.63
C ASN A 488 10.02 3.12 15.21
N ALA A 489 9.04 2.51 14.54
CA ALA A 489 7.69 2.39 15.05
C ALA A 489 7.68 1.37 16.19
N ALA A 490 7.24 1.79 17.37
CA ALA A 490 7.25 0.97 18.56
C ALA A 490 6.00 1.18 19.42
N LEU A 491 5.56 0.11 20.07
CA LEU A 491 4.51 0.08 21.07
C LEU A 491 5.12 -0.49 22.35
N LYS A 492 5.41 0.36 23.34
CA LYS A 492 5.92 -0.04 24.66
C LYS A 492 4.77 -0.15 25.67
N SER A 493 4.85 -1.14 26.57
CA SER A 493 3.85 -1.38 27.61
C SER A 493 2.45 -1.79 27.11
N PHE A 494 2.27 -2.04 25.82
CA PHE A 494 0.97 -2.40 25.25
C PHE A 494 0.71 -3.91 25.30
N GLY A 495 -0.34 -4.31 26.01
CA GLY A 495 -0.93 -5.64 25.86
C GLY A 495 -1.85 -5.69 24.64
N LEU A 496 -1.30 -5.97 23.46
CA LEU A 496 -2.10 -6.02 22.22
C LEU A 496 -2.90 -7.32 22.13
N ARG A 497 -4.20 -7.22 21.87
CA ARG A 497 -5.09 -8.38 21.78
C ARG A 497 -5.90 -8.37 20.49
N VAL A 498 -5.77 -9.44 19.70
CA VAL A 498 -6.69 -9.75 18.60
C VAL A 498 -7.69 -10.77 19.14
N SER A 499 -8.83 -10.29 19.62
CA SER A 499 -9.78 -11.10 20.39
C SER A 499 -11.15 -11.17 19.73
N ASN A 500 -11.61 -12.38 19.43
CA ASN A 500 -12.88 -12.65 18.73
C ASN A 500 -13.01 -11.84 17.41
N ALA A 501 -11.91 -11.69 16.69
CA ALA A 501 -11.82 -10.93 15.45
C ALA A 501 -11.49 -11.85 14.26
N ASP A 502 -11.74 -11.37 13.05
CA ASP A 502 -11.32 -12.02 11.81
C ASP A 502 -10.50 -11.04 10.95
N ASN A 503 -9.57 -11.56 10.16
CA ASN A 503 -8.90 -10.80 9.10
C ASN A 503 -8.07 -9.62 9.63
N VAL A 504 -7.00 -9.91 10.37
CA VAL A 504 -6.15 -8.90 11.01
C VAL A 504 -4.69 -9.05 10.58
N ILE A 505 -4.05 -7.92 10.28
CA ILE A 505 -2.63 -7.83 9.94
C ILE A 505 -1.93 -6.95 10.99
N VAL A 506 -0.84 -7.44 11.59
CA VAL A 506 0.05 -6.64 12.45
C VAL A 506 1.47 -6.75 11.92
N ARG A 507 2.07 -5.63 11.50
CA ARG A 507 3.36 -5.64 10.79
C ARG A 507 4.32 -4.54 11.16
N ASN A 508 5.62 -4.84 11.07
CA ASN A 508 6.70 -3.85 11.15
C ASN A 508 6.75 -3.05 12.47
N LEU A 509 6.31 -3.64 13.58
CA LEU A 509 6.28 -2.99 14.89
C LEU A 509 7.29 -3.61 15.85
N THR A 510 7.98 -2.78 16.62
CA THR A 510 8.61 -3.22 17.87
C THR A 510 7.57 -3.17 18.98
N ILE A 511 7.17 -4.30 19.54
CA ILE A 511 6.21 -4.40 20.64
C ILE A 511 6.98 -4.89 21.86
N THR A 512 7.07 -4.08 22.92
CA THR A 512 8.09 -4.30 23.97
C THR A 512 7.57 -4.06 25.38
N ASP A 513 8.11 -4.81 26.35
CA ASP A 513 8.01 -4.55 27.80
C ASP A 513 6.57 -4.33 28.27
N THR A 514 5.69 -5.32 28.08
CA THR A 514 4.34 -5.28 28.67
C THR A 514 4.41 -5.85 30.07
N SER A 515 4.96 -5.06 30.99
CA SER A 515 5.20 -5.47 32.36
C SER A 515 3.96 -5.29 33.24
N ASP A 516 3.76 -6.22 34.17
CA ASP A 516 2.72 -6.18 35.20
C ASP A 516 3.29 -5.59 36.49
N CYS A 517 2.76 -4.44 36.91
CA CYS A 517 3.11 -3.81 38.19
C CYS A 517 2.65 -4.61 39.42
N PHE A 518 1.72 -5.55 39.23
CA PHE A 518 1.05 -6.26 40.31
C PHE A 518 1.03 -7.79 40.09
N PRO A 519 2.16 -8.46 39.81
CA PRO A 519 2.20 -9.91 39.64
C PRO A 519 1.60 -10.62 40.85
N GLN A 520 0.88 -11.71 40.62
CA GLN A 520 0.31 -12.51 41.70
C GLN A 520 1.38 -13.44 42.29
N TRP A 521 1.50 -13.47 43.62
CA TRP A 521 2.25 -14.52 44.30
C TRP A 521 1.40 -15.80 44.38
N ASP A 522 1.91 -16.91 43.87
CA ASP A 522 1.32 -18.23 44.07
C ASP A 522 2.34 -19.15 44.77
N PRO A 523 2.20 -19.41 46.08
CA PRO A 523 3.12 -20.29 46.80
C PRO A 523 2.93 -21.78 46.45
N THR A 524 1.88 -22.12 45.72
CA THR A 524 1.55 -23.49 45.26
C THR A 524 2.06 -23.78 43.85
N ASP A 525 2.51 -22.74 43.12
CA ASP A 525 3.10 -22.86 41.80
C ASP A 525 4.55 -23.38 41.91
N GLY A 526 4.68 -24.70 41.77
CA GLY A 526 5.94 -25.40 41.95
C GLY A 526 6.32 -25.56 43.42
N ALA A 527 7.44 -26.25 43.68
CA ALA A 527 7.85 -26.58 45.05
C ALA A 527 8.19 -25.35 45.90
N GLU A 528 8.63 -24.27 45.26
CA GLU A 528 9.07 -23.04 45.91
C GLU A 528 8.10 -21.87 45.73
N GLY A 529 7.01 -22.02 44.97
CA GLY A 529 6.12 -20.93 44.58
C GLY A 529 6.70 -20.07 43.44
N ASN A 530 5.84 -19.27 42.80
CA ASN A 530 6.23 -18.34 41.73
C ASN A 530 5.41 -17.05 41.75
N TRP A 531 5.98 -15.99 41.17
CA TRP A 531 5.25 -14.79 40.79
C TRP A 531 4.73 -14.95 39.36
N ASN A 532 3.48 -14.55 39.12
CA ASN A 532 2.82 -14.71 37.84
C ASN A 532 2.23 -13.36 37.40
N ALA A 533 2.80 -12.79 36.33
CA ALA A 533 2.21 -11.69 35.58
C ALA A 533 1.06 -12.18 34.70
N SER A 534 0.31 -11.27 34.08
CA SER A 534 -0.87 -11.62 33.26
C SER A 534 -0.96 -10.88 31.93
N PHE A 535 0.09 -10.17 31.52
CA PHE A 535 0.13 -9.48 30.24
C PHE A 535 1.06 -10.17 29.26
N ASP A 536 0.57 -10.32 28.03
CA ASP A 536 1.39 -10.65 26.88
C ASP A 536 1.59 -9.39 26.05
N ASN A 537 2.74 -9.28 25.37
CA ASN A 537 2.91 -8.23 24.36
C ASN A 537 1.88 -8.39 23.21
N MET A 538 1.55 -9.63 22.85
CA MET A 538 0.58 -9.93 21.81
C MET A 538 -0.21 -11.22 22.12
N GLU A 539 -1.54 -11.15 22.17
CA GLU A 539 -2.43 -12.32 22.30
C GLU A 539 -3.37 -12.40 21.09
N VAL A 540 -3.43 -13.55 20.43
CA VAL A 540 -4.47 -13.91 19.46
C VAL A 540 -5.43 -14.89 20.12
N SER A 541 -6.63 -14.43 20.45
CA SER A 541 -7.59 -15.20 21.28
C SER A 541 -8.91 -15.38 20.56
N GLY A 542 -9.28 -16.63 20.23
CA GLY A 542 -10.58 -16.94 19.61
C GLY A 542 -10.81 -16.24 18.26
N SER A 543 -9.73 -15.87 17.58
CA SER A 543 -9.74 -15.09 16.34
C SER A 543 -9.30 -15.93 15.14
N THR A 544 -9.63 -15.48 13.93
CA THR A 544 -9.30 -16.15 12.67
C THR A 544 -8.61 -15.25 11.64
N HIS A 545 -7.85 -15.86 10.72
CA HIS A 545 -7.16 -15.16 9.63
C HIS A 545 -6.26 -14.01 10.12
N VAL A 546 -5.29 -14.33 10.98
CA VAL A 546 -4.38 -13.35 11.57
C VAL A 546 -2.96 -13.51 11.02
N TRP A 547 -2.38 -12.43 10.52
CA TRP A 547 -1.00 -12.38 10.02
C TRP A 547 -0.14 -11.43 10.85
N LEU A 548 0.84 -11.99 11.55
CA LEU A 548 1.82 -11.24 12.34
C LEU A 548 3.18 -11.34 11.64
N ASP A 549 3.64 -10.24 11.04
CA ASP A 549 4.80 -10.25 10.14
C ASP A 549 5.81 -9.13 10.33
N HIS A 550 7.10 -9.47 10.31
CA HIS A 550 8.19 -8.50 10.49
C HIS A 550 8.06 -7.66 11.77
N ASN A 551 7.55 -8.23 12.86
CA ASN A 551 7.52 -7.54 14.16
C ASN A 551 8.75 -7.92 14.99
N THR A 552 9.14 -7.05 15.91
CA THR A 552 10.12 -7.35 16.95
C THR A 552 9.42 -7.39 18.29
N LEU A 553 9.56 -8.46 19.07
CA LEU A 553 8.97 -8.60 20.40
C LEU A 553 10.05 -8.95 21.43
N ASN A 554 10.09 -8.22 22.55
CA ASN A 554 11.05 -8.44 23.65
C ASN A 554 10.65 -7.70 24.96
N ASP A 555 11.43 -7.91 26.02
CA ASP A 555 11.27 -7.26 27.34
C ASP A 555 11.90 -5.86 27.42
N GLY A 556 12.38 -5.33 26.28
CA GLY A 556 13.02 -4.02 26.22
C GLY A 556 14.21 -3.86 27.16
N ASP A 557 14.17 -2.80 27.95
CA ASP A 557 15.15 -2.45 28.97
C ASP A 557 14.80 -2.98 30.37
N ASN A 558 13.76 -3.82 30.49
CA ASN A 558 13.21 -4.33 31.74
C ASN A 558 13.29 -5.88 31.84
N PRO A 559 14.37 -6.56 31.45
CA PRO A 559 14.38 -8.03 31.37
C PRO A 559 14.14 -8.69 32.74
N ASP A 560 13.48 -9.85 32.75
CA ASP A 560 13.21 -10.62 33.98
C ASP A 560 14.48 -10.92 34.81
N SER A 561 15.63 -11.05 34.16
CA SER A 561 16.93 -11.24 34.83
C SER A 561 17.36 -10.07 35.72
N GLY A 562 16.78 -8.89 35.52
CA GLY A 562 17.03 -7.67 36.30
C GLY A 562 16.04 -7.47 37.46
N GLN A 563 15.00 -8.30 37.57
CA GLN A 563 13.96 -8.14 38.59
C GLN A 563 14.45 -8.52 39.99
N PRO A 564 13.96 -7.87 41.06
CA PRO A 564 14.31 -8.23 42.43
C PRO A 564 13.81 -9.63 42.78
N LEU A 565 14.45 -10.24 43.78
CA LEU A 565 13.95 -11.46 44.39
C LEU A 565 13.03 -11.13 45.57
N TYR A 566 11.79 -11.60 45.49
CA TYR A 566 10.87 -11.64 46.63
C TYR A 566 10.53 -13.08 46.96
N PHE A 567 10.58 -13.42 48.25
CA PHE A 567 10.41 -14.79 48.74
C PHE A 567 11.39 -15.80 48.12
N GLY A 568 12.56 -15.33 47.69
CA GLY A 568 13.59 -16.13 47.02
C GLY A 568 13.30 -16.42 45.54
N ARG A 569 12.26 -15.82 44.97
CA ARG A 569 11.84 -16.01 43.57
C ARG A 569 11.92 -14.69 42.81
N PRO A 570 12.30 -14.68 41.52
CA PRO A 570 12.23 -13.48 40.69
C PRO A 570 10.83 -12.89 40.72
N PHE A 571 10.73 -11.59 40.92
CA PHE A 571 9.47 -10.85 40.79
C PHE A 571 9.14 -10.75 39.30
N GLN A 572 8.54 -11.81 38.77
CA GLN A 572 8.28 -11.97 37.35
C GLN A 572 7.17 -11.02 36.91
N VAL A 573 7.56 -9.99 36.17
CA VAL A 573 6.66 -8.95 35.67
C VAL A 573 6.16 -9.23 34.25
N HIS A 574 6.70 -10.23 33.56
CA HIS A 574 6.28 -10.64 32.22
C HIS A 574 5.61 -12.04 32.22
N ASP A 575 4.58 -12.22 31.40
CA ASP A 575 3.98 -13.54 31.15
C ASP A 575 4.42 -14.13 29.79
N GLY A 576 3.55 -14.11 28.78
CA GLY A 576 3.85 -14.58 27.43
C GLY A 576 4.35 -13.46 26.52
N LEU A 577 5.08 -13.81 25.45
CA LEU A 577 5.48 -12.81 24.45
C LEU A 577 4.44 -12.69 23.32
N LEU A 578 4.06 -13.82 22.74
CA LEU A 578 3.11 -13.91 21.62
C LEU A 578 2.30 -15.20 21.74
N ASP A 579 1.08 -15.12 22.24
CA ASP A 579 0.21 -16.28 22.49
C ASP A 579 -0.91 -16.43 21.44
N VAL A 580 -1.28 -17.68 21.13
CA VAL A 580 -2.38 -18.05 20.23
C VAL A 580 -3.30 -19.04 20.94
N VAL A 581 -4.43 -18.57 21.45
CA VAL A 581 -5.19 -19.28 22.50
C VAL A 581 -6.70 -19.25 22.27
N ARG A 582 -7.43 -19.97 23.14
CA ARG A 582 -8.90 -19.98 23.22
C ARG A 582 -9.55 -20.31 21.88
N GLY A 583 -8.99 -21.29 21.17
CA GLY A 583 -9.52 -21.77 19.89
C GLY A 583 -9.35 -20.78 18.72
N ALA A 584 -8.35 -19.88 18.76
CA ALA A 584 -7.90 -19.18 17.57
C ALA A 584 -7.56 -20.16 16.44
N ASP A 585 -7.71 -19.75 15.18
CA ASP A 585 -7.47 -20.62 14.02
C ASP A 585 -6.95 -19.81 12.83
N HIS A 586 -6.29 -20.44 11.87
CA HIS A 586 -5.78 -19.76 10.67
C HIS A 586 -4.86 -18.57 10.98
N VAL A 587 -3.75 -18.83 11.68
CA VAL A 587 -2.76 -17.82 12.07
C VAL A 587 -1.43 -18.06 11.36
N THR A 588 -0.73 -16.99 10.96
CA THR A 588 0.63 -17.07 10.41
C THR A 588 1.54 -16.05 11.06
N LEU A 589 2.65 -16.54 11.60
CA LEU A 589 3.73 -15.78 12.22
C LEU A 589 4.94 -15.87 11.30
N SER A 590 5.28 -14.79 10.61
CA SER A 590 6.36 -14.78 9.62
C SER A 590 7.38 -13.69 9.86
N TRP A 591 8.67 -14.00 9.69
CA TRP A 591 9.72 -12.97 9.73
C TRP A 591 9.76 -12.12 11.00
N ASN A 592 9.22 -12.60 12.13
CA ASN A 592 9.29 -11.86 13.39
C ASN A 592 10.63 -12.09 14.07
N HIS A 593 11.13 -11.13 14.84
CA HIS A 593 12.27 -11.29 15.74
C HIS A 593 11.77 -11.28 17.18
N LEU A 594 11.84 -12.43 17.83
CA LEU A 594 11.45 -12.62 19.22
C LEU A 594 12.74 -12.82 20.02
N SER A 595 12.94 -12.02 21.07
CA SER A 595 14.21 -12.06 21.80
C SER A 595 14.10 -11.75 23.29
N GLY A 596 15.01 -12.32 24.07
CA GLY A 596 15.26 -11.89 25.46
C GLY A 596 14.04 -11.96 26.37
N HIS A 597 13.35 -13.10 26.38
CA HIS A 597 12.11 -13.35 27.12
C HIS A 597 12.03 -14.84 27.51
N ASP A 598 11.32 -15.19 28.58
CA ASP A 598 11.17 -16.59 29.04
C ASP A 598 10.11 -17.37 28.24
N LYS A 599 8.82 -17.06 28.41
CA LYS A 599 7.69 -17.85 27.86
C LYS A 599 7.18 -17.24 26.56
N VAL A 600 7.54 -17.82 25.42
CA VAL A 600 7.39 -17.08 24.15
C VAL A 600 6.02 -17.23 23.49
N THR A 601 5.69 -18.42 23.01
CA THR A 601 4.48 -18.66 22.21
C THR A 601 3.77 -19.93 22.64
N LEU A 602 2.71 -19.75 23.43
CA LEU A 602 1.75 -20.79 23.76
C LEU A 602 0.69 -20.88 22.65
N ILE A 603 0.49 -22.08 22.11
CA ILE A 603 -0.56 -22.40 21.15
C ILE A 603 -1.52 -23.39 21.81
N GLY A 604 -2.69 -22.89 22.23
CA GLY A 604 -3.68 -23.63 23.03
C GLY A 604 -3.35 -23.62 24.52
N ASN A 605 -4.25 -23.03 25.33
CA ASN A 605 -4.00 -22.74 26.75
C ASN A 605 -4.60 -23.76 27.73
N THR A 606 -5.23 -24.84 27.24
CA THR A 606 -5.85 -25.86 28.08
C THR A 606 -5.71 -27.25 27.50
N ASP A 607 -5.63 -28.28 28.35
CA ASP A 607 -5.70 -29.69 27.91
C ASP A 607 -7.17 -30.13 27.72
N SER A 608 -8.15 -29.30 28.08
CA SER A 608 -9.58 -29.62 27.95
C SER A 608 -10.07 -29.37 26.52
N PRO A 609 -10.48 -30.40 25.76
CA PRO A 609 -10.93 -30.22 24.38
C PRO A 609 -12.22 -29.39 24.28
N THR A 610 -13.03 -29.38 25.33
CA THR A 610 -14.37 -28.75 25.33
C THR A 610 -14.38 -27.33 25.91
N ARG A 611 -13.37 -26.90 26.68
CA ARG A 611 -13.39 -25.60 27.37
C ARG A 611 -13.50 -24.41 26.40
N TYR A 612 -12.82 -24.47 25.25
CA TYR A 612 -12.87 -23.47 24.19
C TYR A 612 -13.17 -24.05 22.80
N GLY A 613 -13.49 -25.35 22.71
CA GLY A 613 -13.68 -26.05 21.44
C GLY A 613 -12.42 -25.98 20.56
N GLU A 614 -11.27 -26.33 21.13
CA GLU A 614 -9.95 -26.21 20.47
C GLU A 614 -9.67 -27.38 19.50
N GLU A 615 -10.40 -28.50 19.66
CA GLU A 615 -10.25 -29.65 18.77
C GLU A 615 -10.58 -29.26 17.32
N GLY A 616 -9.64 -29.52 16.42
CA GLY A 616 -9.76 -29.16 15.00
C GLY A 616 -9.43 -27.70 14.66
N LYS A 617 -9.05 -26.86 15.64
CA LYS A 617 -8.61 -25.47 15.44
C LYS A 617 -7.10 -25.32 15.65
N LEU A 618 -6.63 -24.15 16.07
CA LEU A 618 -5.22 -23.84 16.36
C LEU A 618 -4.29 -24.18 15.19
N LYS A 619 -4.75 -23.96 13.96
CA LYS A 619 -3.93 -24.08 12.75
C LYS A 619 -3.04 -22.86 12.63
N VAL A 620 -1.76 -23.03 12.95
CA VAL A 620 -0.77 -21.96 13.01
C VAL A 620 0.44 -22.30 12.17
N THR A 621 0.92 -21.35 11.38
CA THR A 621 2.20 -21.48 10.67
C THR A 621 3.22 -20.52 11.28
N LEU A 622 4.41 -21.01 11.58
CA LEU A 622 5.55 -20.22 12.04
C LEU A 622 6.67 -20.40 11.02
N HIS A 623 7.05 -19.34 10.32
CA HIS A 623 8.21 -19.41 9.43
C HIS A 623 9.10 -18.19 9.37
N HIS A 624 10.39 -18.42 9.14
CA HIS A 624 11.39 -17.36 9.03
C HIS A 624 11.46 -16.44 10.25
N ASN A 625 10.96 -16.89 11.41
CA ASN A 625 11.09 -16.14 12.65
C ASN A 625 12.50 -16.33 13.22
N TYR A 626 13.03 -15.28 13.81
CA TYR A 626 14.28 -15.28 14.57
C TYR A 626 13.97 -15.38 16.05
N PHE A 627 14.30 -16.52 16.66
CA PHE A 627 14.16 -16.80 18.07
C PHE A 627 15.53 -16.66 18.75
N GLU A 628 15.78 -15.54 19.45
CA GLU A 628 17.11 -15.21 19.99
C GLU A 628 17.12 -15.11 21.52
N SER A 629 17.93 -15.96 22.18
CA SER A 629 18.10 -15.93 23.63
C SER A 629 16.79 -16.03 24.41
N LEU A 630 15.97 -17.03 24.04
CA LEU A 630 14.65 -17.26 24.61
C LEU A 630 14.66 -18.48 25.54
N GLY A 631 13.86 -18.42 26.61
CA GLY A 631 13.75 -19.47 27.62
C GLY A 631 13.06 -20.73 27.07
N GLN A 632 11.81 -20.59 26.63
CA GLN A 632 10.95 -21.73 26.28
C GLN A 632 9.74 -21.36 25.41
N ARG A 633 8.98 -22.38 24.98
CA ARG A 633 7.72 -22.26 24.22
C ARG A 633 7.92 -21.58 22.85
N THR A 634 8.78 -22.11 21.98
CA THR A 634 9.04 -21.55 20.64
C THR A 634 8.66 -22.50 19.48
N PRO A 635 7.42 -23.04 19.41
CA PRO A 635 6.26 -22.84 20.29
C PRO A 635 6.02 -24.00 21.28
N ARG A 636 5.09 -23.84 22.23
CA ARG A 636 4.46 -24.96 22.96
C ARG A 636 3.03 -25.14 22.50
N VAL A 637 2.68 -26.34 22.03
CA VAL A 637 1.45 -26.59 21.26
C VAL A 637 0.53 -27.58 21.95
N ARG A 638 -0.78 -27.34 21.87
CA ARG A 638 -1.86 -28.30 22.15
C ARG A 638 -2.84 -28.34 20.99
N PHE A 639 -3.40 -29.52 20.71
CA PHE A 639 -4.39 -29.82 19.64
C PHE A 639 -4.01 -29.50 18.19
N GLY A 640 -3.49 -28.30 17.94
CA GLY A 640 -3.39 -27.68 16.63
C GLY A 640 -2.46 -28.38 15.63
N GLN A 641 -2.81 -28.23 14.35
CA GLN A 641 -1.94 -28.53 13.22
C GLN A 641 -0.98 -27.35 13.02
N VAL A 642 0.18 -27.43 13.67
CA VAL A 642 1.16 -26.33 13.68
C VAL A 642 2.34 -26.64 12.76
N HIS A 643 2.53 -25.82 11.73
CA HIS A 643 3.67 -25.94 10.80
C HIS A 643 4.80 -25.00 11.25
N VAL A 644 5.94 -25.58 11.62
CA VAL A 644 7.13 -24.85 12.08
C VAL A 644 8.24 -25.07 11.07
N TYR A 645 8.50 -24.10 10.20
CA TYR A 645 9.54 -24.26 9.18
C TYR A 645 10.40 -23.03 8.94
N ASN A 646 11.66 -23.24 8.57
CA ASN A 646 12.60 -22.15 8.27
C ASN A 646 12.77 -21.11 9.38
N ASN A 647 12.48 -21.45 10.63
CA ASN A 647 12.81 -20.59 11.75
C ASN A 647 14.30 -20.75 12.12
N TYR A 648 14.89 -19.68 12.63
CA TYR A 648 16.25 -19.70 13.14
C TYR A 648 16.23 -19.46 14.66
N TYR A 649 16.81 -20.40 15.39
CA TYR A 649 16.89 -20.38 16.84
C TYR A 649 18.35 -20.20 17.25
N LYS A 650 18.59 -19.23 18.11
CA LYS A 650 19.90 -18.98 18.71
C LYS A 650 19.76 -19.06 20.23
N GLY A 651 20.32 -20.11 20.80
CA GLY A 651 20.30 -20.37 22.23
C GLY A 651 20.97 -19.27 23.04
N GLY A 652 20.51 -19.13 24.29
CA GLY A 652 21.05 -18.20 25.26
C GLY A 652 20.99 -18.77 26.68
N PRO A 653 21.48 -18.03 27.69
CA PRO A 653 21.37 -18.42 29.08
C PRO A 653 19.91 -18.68 29.48
N GLY A 654 19.68 -19.71 30.31
CA GLY A 654 18.34 -20.04 30.77
C GLY A 654 17.47 -20.82 29.79
N HIS A 655 17.97 -21.20 28.60
CA HIS A 655 17.21 -22.00 27.64
C HIS A 655 16.77 -23.36 28.23
N GLY A 656 15.45 -23.55 28.31
CA GLY A 656 14.78 -24.76 28.73
C GLY A 656 14.57 -25.74 27.59
N TYR A 657 13.75 -25.35 26.61
CA TYR A 657 13.46 -26.11 25.39
C TYR A 657 12.95 -25.22 24.26
N SER A 658 12.92 -25.70 23.02
CA SER A 658 12.27 -24.97 21.91
C SER A 658 10.82 -25.41 21.68
N ILE A 659 10.60 -26.59 21.09
CA ILE A 659 9.28 -27.07 20.68
C ILE A 659 8.63 -27.93 21.78
N GLY A 660 7.49 -27.48 22.31
CA GLY A 660 6.71 -28.25 23.29
C GLY A 660 5.60 -29.07 22.63
N VAL A 661 5.72 -30.40 22.68
CA VAL A 661 4.75 -31.37 22.16
C VAL A 661 3.69 -31.65 23.23
N GLY A 662 2.64 -30.84 23.26
CA GLY A 662 1.59 -30.91 24.27
C GLY A 662 0.42 -31.84 23.92
N PHE A 663 -0.56 -31.92 24.82
CA PHE A 663 -1.76 -32.73 24.68
C PHE A 663 -2.44 -32.55 23.32
N GLY A 664 -2.63 -33.66 22.60
CA GLY A 664 -3.30 -33.69 21.29
C GLY A 664 -2.60 -32.91 20.17
N SER A 665 -1.41 -32.35 20.39
CA SER A 665 -0.72 -31.51 19.40
C SER A 665 -0.36 -32.28 18.14
N LYS A 666 -0.37 -31.58 17.00
CA LYS A 666 0.00 -32.11 15.68
C LYS A 666 1.06 -31.22 15.06
N VAL A 667 2.24 -31.19 15.67
CA VAL A 667 3.35 -30.34 15.19
C VAL A 667 4.03 -30.99 13.99
N TYR A 668 4.26 -30.19 12.95
CA TYR A 668 5.06 -30.56 11.79
C TYR A 668 6.23 -29.57 11.68
N ALA A 669 7.43 -29.99 12.07
CA ALA A 669 8.63 -29.17 12.15
C ALA A 669 9.66 -29.56 11.07
N GLU A 670 9.87 -28.70 10.07
CA GLU A 670 10.80 -29.00 8.97
C GLU A 670 11.78 -27.89 8.64
N SER A 671 13.01 -28.25 8.29
CA SER A 671 14.02 -27.31 7.78
C SER A 671 14.21 -26.08 8.68
N ASN A 672 14.32 -26.27 10.00
CA ASN A 672 14.70 -25.22 10.95
C ASN A 672 16.19 -25.32 11.31
N ALA A 673 16.77 -24.26 11.88
CA ALA A 673 18.15 -24.26 12.35
C ALA A 673 18.23 -23.81 13.81
N PHE A 674 18.86 -24.64 14.66
CA PHE A 674 19.05 -24.44 16.08
C PHE A 674 20.55 -24.35 16.39
N ASP A 675 21.03 -23.18 16.79
CA ASP A 675 22.43 -22.95 17.14
C ASP A 675 22.56 -22.65 18.63
N GLY A 676 23.55 -23.27 19.29
CA GLY A 676 23.77 -23.12 20.74
C GLY A 676 22.68 -23.76 21.61
N ILE A 677 21.94 -24.73 21.05
CA ILE A 677 20.88 -25.48 21.74
C ILE A 677 21.24 -26.96 21.62
N ALA A 678 21.35 -27.65 22.76
CA ALA A 678 21.62 -29.09 22.77
C ALA A 678 20.48 -29.86 22.08
N ALA A 679 20.81 -30.89 21.31
CA ALA A 679 19.85 -31.62 20.47
C ALA A 679 18.66 -32.18 21.28
N GLU A 680 18.92 -32.69 22.48
CA GLU A 680 17.93 -33.22 23.41
C GLU A 680 17.02 -32.16 24.03
N LYS A 681 17.38 -30.87 23.92
CA LYS A 681 16.56 -29.73 24.36
C LYS A 681 15.77 -29.06 23.24
N VAL A 682 15.96 -29.47 21.98
CA VAL A 682 15.18 -28.90 20.87
C VAL A 682 13.69 -29.12 21.08
N LEU A 683 13.28 -30.27 21.63
CA LEU A 683 11.89 -30.54 21.96
C LEU A 683 11.70 -31.03 23.39
N THR A 684 10.49 -30.90 23.90
CA THR A 684 10.03 -31.53 25.15
C THR A 684 8.58 -31.99 25.02
N VAL A 685 8.14 -32.94 25.84
CA VAL A 685 6.80 -33.55 25.76
C VAL A 685 5.96 -33.19 26.99
N PHE A 686 4.73 -32.72 26.75
CA PHE A 686 3.72 -32.40 27.77
C PHE A 686 2.39 -33.11 27.45
N ASN A 687 2.32 -34.42 27.70
CA ASN A 687 1.17 -35.28 27.34
C ASN A 687 0.89 -35.41 25.83
N GLY A 688 1.83 -34.97 24.98
CA GLY A 688 1.77 -35.24 23.54
C GLY A 688 2.25 -36.65 23.20
N THR A 689 1.85 -37.15 22.04
CA THR A 689 2.14 -38.53 21.61
C THR A 689 2.95 -38.64 20.34
N ALA A 690 2.99 -37.60 19.49
CA ALA A 690 3.75 -37.60 18.25
C ALA A 690 4.10 -36.19 17.75
N ILE A 691 5.15 -36.12 16.92
CA ILE A 691 5.58 -34.94 16.15
C ILE A 691 6.20 -35.41 14.83
N THR A 692 5.93 -34.73 13.72
CA THR A 692 6.71 -34.92 12.49
C THR A 692 7.87 -33.94 12.50
N ALA A 693 9.11 -34.42 12.54
CA ALA A 693 10.30 -33.57 12.51
C ALA A 693 11.31 -34.05 11.44
N LYS A 694 11.71 -33.17 10.52
CA LYS A 694 12.66 -33.53 9.44
C LYS A 694 13.54 -32.36 8.99
N ASP A 695 14.71 -32.67 8.45
CA ASP A 695 15.65 -31.68 7.88
C ASP A 695 16.06 -30.53 8.82
N ASN A 696 15.93 -30.72 10.13
CA ASN A 696 16.31 -29.73 11.14
C ASN A 696 17.82 -29.79 11.38
N LEU A 697 18.45 -28.62 11.53
CA LEU A 697 19.86 -28.51 11.88
C LEU A 697 20.03 -28.20 13.36
N VAL A 698 20.92 -28.92 14.03
CA VAL A 698 21.46 -28.54 15.35
C VAL A 698 22.94 -28.26 15.17
N ASP A 699 23.37 -27.04 15.50
CA ASP A 699 24.74 -26.54 15.32
C ASP A 699 25.30 -26.80 13.90
N GLY A 700 24.44 -26.64 12.90
CA GLY A 700 24.76 -26.83 11.47
C GLY A 700 24.74 -28.28 10.96
N VAL A 701 24.42 -29.26 11.80
CA VAL A 701 24.33 -30.69 11.46
C VAL A 701 22.88 -31.12 11.36
N VAL A 702 22.52 -31.89 10.33
CA VAL A 702 21.18 -32.49 10.23
C VAL A 702 20.99 -33.48 11.37
N THR A 703 19.97 -33.24 12.20
CA THR A 703 19.78 -33.96 13.46
C THR A 703 18.36 -34.50 13.54
N ASP A 704 18.25 -35.78 13.89
CA ASP A 704 16.99 -36.38 14.32
C ASP A 704 16.72 -35.96 15.77
N VAL A 705 15.94 -34.88 15.90
CA VAL A 705 15.62 -34.27 17.20
C VAL A 705 14.67 -35.13 18.04
N VAL A 706 13.90 -36.04 17.42
CA VAL A 706 13.04 -36.98 18.14
C VAL A 706 13.90 -38.07 18.76
N ALA A 707 14.80 -38.67 17.99
CA ALA A 707 15.74 -39.67 18.50
C ALA A 707 16.65 -39.10 19.61
N ALA A 708 17.10 -37.85 19.47
CA ALA A 708 17.91 -37.18 20.50
C ALA A 708 17.14 -37.01 21.82
N TYR A 709 15.87 -36.60 21.76
CA TYR A 709 15.02 -36.48 22.93
C TYR A 709 14.73 -37.84 23.58
N ASP A 710 14.36 -38.84 22.79
CA ASP A 710 14.03 -40.19 23.29
C ASP A 710 15.24 -40.84 23.97
N ALA A 711 16.44 -40.69 23.39
CA ALA A 711 17.67 -41.19 23.99
C ALA A 711 17.98 -40.54 25.34
N ALA A 712 17.72 -39.24 25.50
CA ALA A 712 17.97 -38.51 26.73
C ALA A 712 16.95 -38.78 27.84
N ASN A 713 15.70 -39.12 27.48
CA ASN A 713 14.58 -39.25 28.42
C ASN A 713 14.10 -40.70 28.63
N GLY A 714 14.60 -41.66 27.85
CA GLY A 714 14.15 -43.05 27.93
C GLY A 714 12.71 -43.25 27.46
N THR A 715 12.28 -42.44 26.49
CA THR A 715 10.90 -42.43 25.95
C THR A 715 10.84 -42.99 24.53
N THR A 716 9.64 -43.08 23.97
CA THR A 716 9.43 -43.35 22.54
C THR A 716 8.30 -42.46 22.04
N LEU A 717 8.67 -41.39 21.35
CA LEU A 717 7.73 -40.41 20.80
C LEU A 717 7.37 -40.79 19.35
N GLY A 718 6.10 -40.72 18.99
CA GLY A 718 5.68 -40.96 17.60
C GLY A 718 6.28 -39.94 16.63
N THR A 719 6.67 -40.39 15.44
CA THR A 719 7.33 -39.54 14.42
C THR A 719 6.38 -39.02 13.34
N ASP A 720 5.07 -39.27 13.49
CA ASP A 720 4.04 -38.84 12.55
C ASP A 720 2.91 -38.11 13.28
N ALA A 721 2.80 -36.80 13.06
CA ALA A 721 1.74 -35.96 13.59
C ALA A 721 0.38 -36.15 12.87
N GLY A 722 0.32 -36.99 11.83
CA GLY A 722 -0.92 -37.39 11.15
C GLY A 722 -1.43 -36.38 10.12
N TRP A 723 -0.57 -35.50 9.61
CA TRP A 723 -0.90 -34.54 8.55
C TRP A 723 0.35 -34.02 7.82
N THR A 724 0.16 -33.32 6.70
CA THR A 724 1.23 -32.66 5.95
C THR A 724 0.79 -31.26 5.49
N PRO A 725 1.60 -30.21 5.71
CA PRO A 725 1.28 -28.85 5.26
C PRO A 725 1.19 -28.73 3.74
N THR A 726 0.20 -28.00 3.23
CA THR A 726 0.03 -27.72 1.79
C THR A 726 0.12 -26.23 1.44
N LEU A 727 -0.03 -25.34 2.42
CA LEU A 727 0.06 -23.89 2.27
C LEU A 727 1.49 -23.45 2.59
N VAL A 728 2.41 -23.79 1.68
CA VAL A 728 3.84 -23.54 1.83
C VAL A 728 4.37 -22.93 0.53
N PRO A 729 4.60 -21.61 0.48
CA PRO A 729 4.99 -20.95 -0.76
C PRO A 729 6.42 -21.32 -1.15
N ARG A 730 7.29 -21.48 -0.15
CA ARG A 730 8.70 -21.85 -0.33
C ARG A 730 9.31 -22.37 0.98
N VAL A 731 10.10 -23.44 0.88
CA VAL A 731 11.02 -23.89 1.93
C VAL A 731 12.46 -23.62 1.48
N HIS A 732 13.19 -22.80 2.23
CA HIS A 732 14.63 -22.58 2.06
C HIS A 732 15.44 -23.72 2.70
N PRO A 733 16.63 -24.01 2.19
CA PRO A 733 17.55 -24.93 2.86
C PRO A 733 17.90 -24.43 4.26
N ALA A 734 17.82 -25.31 5.27
CA ALA A 734 18.07 -24.95 6.68
C ALA A 734 19.44 -24.28 6.92
N LYS A 735 20.46 -24.64 6.12
CA LYS A 735 21.81 -24.04 6.19
C LYS A 735 21.84 -22.54 5.86
N ALA A 736 20.88 -22.04 5.08
CA ALA A 736 20.82 -20.63 4.71
C ALA A 736 20.25 -19.75 5.85
N LEU A 737 19.54 -20.34 6.81
CA LEU A 737 18.72 -19.60 7.78
C LEU A 737 19.56 -18.75 8.73
N ARG A 738 20.75 -19.21 9.12
CA ARG A 738 21.70 -18.47 9.97
C ARG A 738 22.03 -17.07 9.44
N HIS A 739 21.95 -16.86 8.12
CA HIS A 739 22.17 -15.57 7.49
C HIS A 739 20.88 -14.92 6.98
N LEU A 740 20.00 -15.72 6.39
CA LEU A 740 18.76 -15.24 5.79
C LEU A 740 17.82 -14.63 6.83
N VAL A 741 17.58 -15.35 7.93
CA VAL A 741 16.57 -14.96 8.92
C VAL A 741 17.02 -13.72 9.71
N PRO A 742 18.23 -13.62 10.29
CA PRO A 742 18.66 -12.39 10.97
C PRO A 742 18.74 -11.15 10.06
N ALA A 743 18.90 -11.32 8.75
CA ALA A 743 18.93 -10.21 7.80
C ALA A 743 17.53 -9.65 7.48
N GLY A 744 16.51 -10.51 7.49
CA GLY A 744 15.14 -10.19 7.11
C GLY A 744 14.16 -10.03 8.26
N ALA A 745 14.32 -10.77 9.36
CA ALA A 745 13.36 -10.80 10.44
C ALA A 745 13.41 -9.56 11.35
N GLY A 746 12.24 -9.18 11.88
CA GLY A 746 12.06 -8.08 12.81
C GLY A 746 11.57 -6.78 12.18
N ALA A 747 11.22 -5.83 13.04
CA ALA A 747 10.76 -4.50 12.65
C ALA A 747 11.86 -3.69 11.94
N GLY A 748 11.44 -2.78 11.06
CA GLY A 748 12.31 -1.90 10.29
C GLY A 748 13.05 -2.58 9.12
N ARG A 749 12.65 -3.80 8.75
CA ARG A 749 13.25 -4.58 7.67
C ARG A 749 12.46 -4.51 6.36
N LEU A 750 11.20 -4.09 6.39
CA LEU A 750 10.42 -3.80 5.19
C LEU A 750 11.02 -2.59 4.46
N ARG A 751 11.06 -2.65 3.12
CA ARG A 751 11.73 -1.65 2.26
C ARG A 751 10.75 -0.86 1.44
#